data_AF-A0A3D0G598-F1
#
_entry.id   AF-A0A3D0G598-F1
#
_cell.length_a   1.000
_cell.length_b   1.000
_cell.length_c   1.000
_cell.angle_alpha   90.00
_cell.angle_beta   90.00
_cell.angle_gamma   90.00
#
_symmetry.space_group_name_H-M   'P 1'
#
loop_
_entity.id
_entity.type
_entity.pdbx_description
1 polymer ?
#
loop_
_entity_poly.entity_id
_entity_poly.type
_entity_poly.pdbx_seq_one_letter_code
_entity_poly.pdbx_strand_id
1 'polypeptide(L)'
;MELFFLLLLVLIMAGALGSGYPVAFALPGAAIITIGLAALTGQLFEGSTDAFFHSGGPQQWLTAGVTNLRGVYWEVERDTLIAIPLFIFMGIMLQRSKIAEDLLVTMAQLFGPVPGGLGISVVFVGALLAATTGIVGATVVAMGMISLPAMLRSNYSTPLATGTIAASGTLGQIIPPSIVLIILADQLASAADQASTLRTNLFKEATGEIQMPSIFDVSGTSAGEMFLGALIPGLVLVGIYMTYILIYALIRPSAAPAVHDKSTKYNAAFWGRVTLTLVPPLALIFLVLGSIIGGIATVNQAGAIGAAGALIMASYKLPEPGTRMMFGPAILSIIALGMLTFALMSFEMNVKAVDSPSDSIGIAIGAVATVILIIALIWSAARSIRIDHTLQQVMLETAKTTSLVFIILLGAAMLTAAFRGFGGEELVREFLNGMPGGFWTQFIIVMAVIFVLGFFLDFIEIAVVVVPIVAPILLSDPGANVTAVWLGVMIGLNIQTSFLTPPFGFALFYLRGVAPAMVKTLQIYKGVIPFIVLQLIALGIVGSYPPLVNYLPSRVSLLGETAPPPRNPQLQLCLEDYVSDRLASTTTAQDAISTAKMMDLSALPEDLAEEMEDGFAAADTALEKMEEIRTTHAAVEDATTEYRPQLIKVRSIEKQIRGLVEERDVAATTLSRLGPDSDRGPELEAEVAHLDEEIEALKARIPEGWEEVHDTFAELTKAEDNARNLYRRNADNAYSGPAEVLAILEDTPAFYDLEGPLNDVRNLIENGQGEADADEIKLVEDMIGDVEGAGDVRSALASARREIDEDEVDREQALEDYEEALAEYAAQKQWRAEAAALEPNVRAYVEGIEGTLGIRSQDRFTREQALAMASCTARHRDVSLNF
;
A
#
# COMPACT_ATOMS: atom_id res chain seq x y z
N MET A 1 14.94 32.21 -19.80
CA MET A 1 13.65 32.38 -20.54
C MET A 1 12.68 31.22 -20.28
N GLU A 2 13.15 30.04 -19.86
CA GLU A 2 12.29 28.89 -19.48
C GLU A 2 11.25 29.24 -18.40
N LEU A 3 11.67 29.93 -17.33
CA LEU A 3 10.77 30.39 -16.27
C LEU A 3 9.62 31.27 -16.78
N PHE A 4 9.80 31.97 -17.90
CA PHE A 4 8.72 32.75 -18.51
C PHE A 4 7.65 31.83 -19.10
N PHE A 5 8.03 30.75 -19.80
CA PHE A 5 7.07 29.78 -20.33
C PHE A 5 6.42 28.94 -19.25
N LEU A 6 7.15 28.63 -18.17
CA LEU A 6 6.59 28.03 -16.96
C LEU A 6 5.53 28.95 -16.31
N LEU A 7 5.84 30.23 -16.15
CA LEU A 7 4.88 31.21 -15.63
C LEU A 7 3.69 31.39 -16.58
N LEU A 8 3.93 31.42 -17.89
CA LEU A 8 2.87 31.47 -18.90
C LEU A 8 1.95 30.24 -18.80
N LEU A 9 2.51 29.05 -18.59
CA LEU A 9 1.75 27.82 -18.40
C LEU A 9 0.81 27.94 -17.21
N VAL A 10 1.35 28.36 -16.06
CA VAL A 10 0.57 28.57 -14.83
C VAL A 10 -0.50 29.65 -15.04
N LEU A 11 -0.20 30.75 -15.72
CA LEU A 11 -1.15 31.84 -15.97
C LEU A 11 -2.28 31.43 -16.93
N ILE A 12 -1.96 30.71 -18.02
CA ILE A 12 -2.98 30.21 -18.95
C ILE A 12 -3.88 29.20 -18.23
N MET A 13 -3.28 28.29 -17.47
CA MET A 13 -4.02 27.32 -16.67
C MET A 13 -4.91 28.01 -15.64
N ALA A 14 -4.35 28.91 -14.82
CA ALA A 14 -5.10 29.64 -13.79
C ALA A 14 -6.20 30.53 -14.39
N GLY A 15 -5.93 31.19 -15.52
CA GLY A 15 -6.92 32.00 -16.24
C GLY A 15 -8.06 31.16 -16.80
N ALA A 16 -7.75 30.00 -17.42
CA ALA A 16 -8.76 29.07 -17.92
C ALA A 16 -9.64 28.54 -16.77
N LEU A 17 -9.02 28.07 -15.69
CA LEU A 17 -9.73 27.55 -14.51
C LEU A 17 -10.56 28.64 -13.81
N GLY A 18 -9.99 29.84 -13.64
CA GLY A 18 -10.68 30.99 -13.05
C GLY A 18 -11.86 31.51 -13.88
N SER A 19 -11.85 31.29 -15.19
CA SER A 19 -12.99 31.59 -16.07
C SER A 19 -14.12 30.57 -16.00
N GLY A 20 -13.93 29.45 -15.27
CA GLY A 20 -14.86 28.33 -15.21
C GLY A 20 -14.78 27.41 -16.43
N TYR A 21 -13.68 27.47 -17.21
CA TYR A 21 -13.47 26.56 -18.33
C TYR A 21 -13.26 25.13 -17.82
N PRO A 22 -13.80 24.09 -18.49
CA PRO A 22 -13.67 22.73 -18.00
C PRO A 22 -12.21 22.30 -17.87
N VAL A 23 -11.85 21.82 -16.67
CA VAL A 23 -10.49 21.39 -16.30
C VAL A 23 -9.91 20.39 -17.30
N ALA A 24 -10.74 19.42 -17.68
CA ALA A 24 -10.47 18.39 -18.68
C ALA A 24 -9.78 18.94 -19.96
N PHE A 25 -10.10 20.17 -20.36
CA PHE A 25 -9.51 20.83 -21.51
C PHE A 25 -8.50 21.92 -21.13
N ALA A 26 -8.65 22.53 -19.95
CA ALA A 26 -7.76 23.57 -19.45
C ALA A 26 -6.33 23.04 -19.24
N LEU A 27 -6.16 21.87 -18.60
CA LEU A 27 -4.84 21.31 -18.30
C LEU A 27 -4.03 20.94 -19.56
N PRO A 28 -4.54 20.08 -20.48
CA PRO A 28 -3.77 19.73 -21.68
C PRO A 28 -3.70 20.92 -22.65
N GLY A 29 -4.73 21.76 -22.70
CA GLY A 29 -4.75 22.95 -23.55
C GLY A 29 -3.65 23.94 -23.15
N ALA A 30 -3.51 24.23 -21.85
CA ALA A 30 -2.43 25.09 -21.36
C ALA A 30 -1.06 24.52 -21.71
N ALA A 31 -0.84 23.22 -21.44
CA ALA A 31 0.40 22.51 -21.74
C ALA A 31 0.79 22.58 -23.23
N ILE A 32 -0.14 22.21 -24.12
CA ILE A 32 0.09 22.18 -25.57
C ILE A 32 0.34 23.59 -26.10
N ILE A 33 -0.45 24.59 -25.66
CA ILE A 33 -0.29 25.98 -26.07
C ILE A 33 1.09 26.50 -25.66
N THR A 34 1.53 26.27 -24.43
CA THR A 34 2.83 26.76 -23.98
C THR A 34 4.00 26.04 -24.61
N ILE A 35 3.94 24.71 -24.78
CA ILE A 35 4.99 23.97 -25.49
C ILE A 35 5.07 24.45 -26.94
N GLY A 36 3.93 24.62 -27.62
CA GLY A 36 3.89 25.12 -28.99
C GLY A 36 4.41 26.55 -29.13
N LEU A 37 4.07 27.44 -28.20
CA LEU A 37 4.59 28.81 -28.17
C LEU A 37 6.09 28.85 -27.88
N ALA A 38 6.58 28.04 -26.94
CA ALA A 38 8.01 27.92 -26.64
C ALA A 38 8.78 27.42 -27.87
N ALA A 39 8.30 26.38 -28.54
CA ALA A 39 8.92 25.84 -29.75
C ALA A 39 8.92 26.86 -30.91
N LEU A 40 7.79 27.54 -31.14
CA LEU A 40 7.65 28.54 -32.20
C LEU A 40 8.58 29.74 -31.96
N THR A 41 8.57 30.27 -30.74
CA THR A 41 9.42 31.41 -30.39
C THR A 41 10.90 31.03 -30.35
N GLY A 42 11.25 29.83 -29.88
CA GLY A 42 12.62 29.32 -29.92
C GLY A 42 13.13 29.27 -31.36
N GLN A 43 12.32 28.74 -32.28
CA GLN A 43 12.67 28.69 -33.69
C GLN A 43 12.81 30.09 -34.32
N LEU A 44 11.98 31.05 -33.92
CA LEU A 44 11.97 32.42 -34.47
C LEU A 44 13.12 33.28 -33.94
N PHE A 45 13.47 33.16 -32.66
CA PHE A 45 14.43 34.04 -31.99
C PHE A 45 15.82 33.42 -31.79
N GLU A 46 15.90 32.11 -31.55
CA GLU A 46 17.18 31.41 -31.28
C GLU A 46 17.54 30.38 -32.36
N GLY A 47 16.67 30.16 -33.34
CA GLY A 47 16.91 29.24 -34.45
C GLY A 47 16.85 27.75 -34.09
N SER A 48 16.44 27.42 -32.86
CA SER A 48 16.23 26.03 -32.42
C SER A 48 14.90 25.89 -31.69
N THR A 49 14.21 24.76 -31.88
CA THR A 49 12.94 24.46 -31.20
C THR A 49 13.09 24.17 -29.71
N ASP A 50 14.32 23.89 -29.28
CA ASP A 50 14.65 23.36 -27.95
C ASP A 50 15.16 24.47 -27.02
N ALA A 51 15.44 25.67 -27.55
CA ALA A 51 16.03 26.82 -26.86
C ALA A 51 15.39 27.20 -25.52
N PHE A 52 14.08 26.99 -25.36
CA PHE A 52 13.33 27.41 -24.17
C PHE A 52 12.85 26.25 -23.30
N PHE A 53 13.44 25.07 -23.47
CA PHE A 53 13.21 23.90 -22.62
C PHE A 53 14.41 23.66 -21.73
N HIS A 54 14.15 23.33 -20.47
CA HIS A 54 15.19 23.06 -19.47
C HIS A 54 15.97 21.79 -19.82
N SER A 55 15.28 20.77 -20.30
CA SER A 55 15.90 19.55 -20.81
C SER A 55 15.09 19.01 -21.98
N GLY A 56 15.75 18.46 -22.99
CA GLY A 56 15.10 17.90 -24.17
C GLY A 56 14.40 18.93 -25.06
N GLY A 57 13.51 18.46 -25.93
CA GLY A 57 12.78 19.28 -26.91
C GLY A 57 11.26 19.14 -26.86
N PRO A 58 10.51 19.96 -27.61
CA PRO A 58 9.05 19.96 -27.60
C PRO A 58 8.45 18.62 -28.06
N GLN A 59 9.08 17.96 -29.03
CA GLN A 59 8.66 16.63 -29.48
C GLN A 59 8.80 15.61 -28.36
N GLN A 60 9.90 15.63 -27.61
CA GLN A 60 10.14 14.69 -26.52
C GLN A 60 9.12 14.88 -25.40
N TRP A 61 8.78 16.12 -25.00
CA TRP A 61 7.79 16.35 -23.94
C TRP A 61 6.35 16.08 -24.36
N LEU A 62 5.98 16.40 -25.60
CA LEU A 62 4.69 16.00 -26.15
C LEU A 62 4.57 14.48 -26.26
N THR A 63 5.60 13.81 -26.78
CA THR A 63 5.63 12.34 -26.83
C THR A 63 5.66 11.75 -25.43
N ALA A 64 6.45 12.28 -24.49
CA ALA A 64 6.54 11.78 -23.12
C ALA A 64 5.17 11.84 -22.43
N GLY A 65 4.46 12.96 -22.54
CA GLY A 65 3.15 13.03 -21.93
C GLY A 65 2.07 12.23 -22.68
N VAL A 66 2.21 12.00 -24.01
CA VAL A 66 1.36 11.02 -24.75
C VAL A 66 1.72 9.57 -24.39
N THR A 67 2.99 9.27 -24.11
CA THR A 67 3.45 7.95 -23.69
C THR A 67 3.04 7.67 -22.25
N ASN A 68 3.14 8.66 -21.34
CA ASN A 68 2.59 8.57 -19.98
C ASN A 68 1.08 8.35 -20.03
N LEU A 69 0.37 9.06 -20.92
CA LEU A 69 -1.03 8.80 -21.22
C LEU A 69 -1.22 7.35 -21.67
N ARG A 70 -0.44 6.85 -22.64
CA ARG A 70 -0.56 5.46 -23.10
C ARG A 70 -0.25 4.45 -21.98
N GLY A 71 0.76 4.68 -21.14
CA GLY A 71 1.10 3.83 -20.00
C GLY A 71 -0.08 3.71 -19.04
N VAL A 72 -0.70 4.85 -18.67
CA VAL A 72 -1.88 4.89 -17.78
C VAL A 72 -3.08 4.09 -18.31
N TYR A 73 -3.25 3.93 -19.64
CA TYR A 73 -4.43 3.26 -20.24
C TYR A 73 -4.17 1.89 -20.88
N TRP A 74 -2.93 1.62 -21.32
CA TRP A 74 -2.58 0.42 -22.08
C TRP A 74 -1.80 -0.60 -21.24
N GLU A 75 -1.20 -0.20 -20.12
CA GLU A 75 -0.70 -1.15 -19.13
C GLU A 75 -1.90 -1.81 -18.45
N VAL A 76 -2.20 -3.03 -18.90
CA VAL A 76 -3.18 -3.93 -18.29
C VAL A 76 -2.89 -4.14 -16.79
N GLU A 77 -1.67 -3.84 -16.35
CA GLU A 77 -1.19 -3.97 -14.97
C GLU A 77 -1.68 -2.86 -14.01
N ARG A 78 -2.15 -1.70 -14.50
CA ARG A 78 -2.76 -0.66 -13.62
C ARG A 78 -4.22 -0.98 -13.29
N ASP A 79 -4.43 -2.13 -12.64
CA ASP A 79 -5.73 -2.66 -12.24
C ASP A 79 -6.57 -1.69 -11.37
N THR A 80 -5.91 -0.74 -10.69
CA THR A 80 -6.53 0.19 -9.73
C THR A 80 -7.51 1.17 -10.39
N LEU A 81 -7.21 1.67 -11.60
CA LEU A 81 -8.07 2.66 -12.27
C LEU A 81 -9.36 2.04 -12.83
N ILE A 82 -9.34 0.75 -13.17
CA ILE A 82 -10.55 0.00 -13.60
C ILE A 82 -11.58 -0.08 -12.47
N ALA A 83 -11.14 -0.02 -11.22
CA ALA A 83 -12.02 -0.03 -10.07
C ALA A 83 -12.89 1.25 -9.97
N ILE A 84 -12.40 2.40 -10.44
CA ILE A 84 -13.11 3.69 -10.35
C ILE A 84 -14.52 3.62 -10.98
N PRO A 85 -14.69 3.20 -12.26
CA PRO A 85 -16.02 3.06 -12.84
C PRO A 85 -16.95 2.11 -12.07
N LEU A 86 -16.41 1.01 -11.51
CA LEU A 86 -17.20 0.02 -10.78
C LEU A 86 -17.71 0.57 -9.44
N PHE A 87 -16.86 1.31 -8.72
CA PHE A 87 -17.26 1.99 -7.49
C PHE A 87 -18.23 3.14 -7.74
N ILE A 88 -18.00 3.94 -8.79
CA ILE A 88 -18.94 4.98 -9.22
C ILE A 88 -20.30 4.35 -9.54
N PHE A 89 -20.32 3.26 -10.30
CA PHE A 89 -21.55 2.53 -10.63
C PHE A 89 -22.28 2.06 -9.37
N MET A 90 -21.56 1.39 -8.46
CA MET A 90 -22.11 0.90 -7.20
C MET A 90 -22.77 2.03 -6.40
N GLY A 91 -22.07 3.14 -6.22
CA GLY A 91 -22.57 4.29 -5.47
C GLY A 91 -23.81 4.92 -6.08
N ILE A 92 -23.78 5.20 -7.38
CA ILE A 92 -24.92 5.79 -8.09
C ILE A 92 -26.12 4.82 -8.07
N MET A 93 -25.88 3.52 -8.20
CA MET A 93 -26.93 2.50 -8.10
C MET A 93 -27.60 2.49 -6.72
N LEU A 94 -26.82 2.56 -5.63
CA LEU A 94 -27.34 2.61 -4.26
C LEU A 94 -28.11 3.92 -3.99
N GLN A 95 -27.63 5.03 -4.53
CA GLN A 95 -28.32 6.32 -4.42
C GLN A 95 -29.65 6.31 -5.18
N ARG A 96 -29.66 5.80 -6.42
CA ARG A 96 -30.84 5.78 -7.30
C ARG A 96 -31.89 4.75 -6.89
N SER A 97 -31.52 3.73 -6.12
CA SER A 97 -32.42 2.68 -5.61
C SER A 97 -33.18 3.06 -4.33
N LYS A 98 -33.15 4.33 -3.90
CA LYS A 98 -33.82 4.86 -2.69
C LYS A 98 -33.34 4.24 -1.37
N ILE A 99 -32.26 3.46 -1.39
CA ILE A 99 -31.64 2.87 -0.19
C ILE A 99 -31.17 3.98 0.77
N ALA A 100 -30.58 5.04 0.22
CA ALA A 100 -30.15 6.22 0.97
C ALA A 100 -31.28 6.90 1.77
N GLU A 101 -32.45 7.04 1.15
CA GLU A 101 -33.62 7.67 1.77
C GLU A 101 -34.18 6.79 2.90
N ASP A 102 -34.34 5.49 2.64
CA ASP A 102 -34.77 4.50 3.63
C ASP A 102 -33.84 4.48 4.85
N LEU A 103 -32.52 4.46 4.61
CA LEU A 103 -31.49 4.50 5.64
C LEU A 103 -31.63 5.75 6.50
N LEU A 104 -31.75 6.92 5.89
CA LEU A 104 -31.90 8.19 6.60
C LEU A 104 -33.13 8.19 7.48
N VAL A 105 -34.30 7.84 6.94
CA VAL A 105 -35.57 7.84 7.69
C VAL A 105 -35.51 6.84 8.85
N THR A 106 -34.95 5.64 8.60
CA THR A 106 -34.85 4.59 9.62
C THR A 106 -33.87 4.99 10.73
N MET A 107 -32.71 5.57 10.39
CA MET A 107 -31.74 6.06 11.37
C MET A 107 -32.25 7.29 12.13
N ALA A 108 -33.02 8.16 11.48
CA ALA A 108 -33.69 9.28 12.13
C ALA A 108 -34.71 8.82 13.17
N GLN A 109 -35.44 7.73 12.90
CA GLN A 109 -36.35 7.11 13.86
C GLN A 109 -35.58 6.43 15.01
N LEU A 110 -34.47 5.74 14.70
CA LEU A 110 -33.65 5.04 15.68
C LEU A 110 -33.00 6.01 16.70
N PHE A 111 -32.37 7.08 16.21
CA PHE A 111 -31.73 8.08 17.07
C PHE A 111 -32.65 9.22 17.50
N GLY A 112 -33.89 9.27 17.01
CA GLY A 112 -34.87 10.33 17.28
C GLY A 112 -35.03 10.71 18.76
N PRO A 113 -35.07 9.77 19.73
CA PRO A 113 -35.17 10.09 21.15
C PRO A 113 -33.96 10.81 21.74
N VAL A 114 -32.80 10.71 21.10
CA VAL A 114 -31.55 11.29 21.58
C VAL A 114 -31.52 12.77 21.17
N PRO A 115 -31.14 13.71 22.06
CA PRO A 115 -30.88 15.10 21.70
C PRO A 115 -29.83 15.18 20.57
N GLY A 116 -30.10 15.91 19.49
CA GLY A 116 -29.23 15.94 18.31
C GLY A 116 -29.29 14.68 17.43
N GLY A 117 -30.16 13.72 17.77
CA GLY A 117 -30.23 12.40 17.13
C GLY A 117 -30.39 12.43 15.62
N LEU A 118 -31.21 13.34 15.08
CA LEU A 118 -31.37 13.48 13.62
C LEU A 118 -30.07 13.95 12.94
N GLY A 119 -29.30 14.82 13.59
CA GLY A 119 -27.98 15.23 13.09
C GLY A 119 -26.96 14.09 13.14
N ILE A 120 -27.00 13.27 14.19
CA ILE A 120 -26.19 12.04 14.29
C ILE A 120 -26.55 11.06 13.16
N SER A 121 -27.85 10.87 12.88
CA SER A 121 -28.31 10.06 11.75
C SER A 121 -27.80 10.57 10.41
N VAL A 122 -27.75 11.89 10.21
CA VAL A 122 -27.20 12.50 8.98
C VAL A 122 -25.72 12.19 8.85
N VAL A 123 -24.91 12.34 9.92
CA VAL A 123 -23.47 12.01 9.88
C VAL A 123 -23.25 10.52 9.60
N PHE A 124 -23.99 9.65 10.29
CA PHE A 124 -23.85 8.20 10.15
C PHE A 124 -24.25 7.72 8.75
N VAL A 125 -25.44 8.10 8.28
CA VAL A 125 -25.92 7.73 6.94
C VAL A 125 -25.08 8.40 5.86
N GLY A 126 -24.68 9.64 6.07
CA GLY A 126 -23.80 10.31 5.14
C GLY A 126 -22.42 9.67 5.07
N ALA A 127 -21.84 9.17 6.17
CA ALA A 127 -20.60 8.37 6.16
C ALA A 127 -20.77 7.05 5.41
N LEU A 128 -21.91 6.38 5.57
CA LEU A 128 -22.25 5.13 4.88
C LEU A 128 -22.42 5.33 3.36
N LEU A 129 -23.09 6.41 2.96
CA LEU A 129 -23.29 6.75 1.55
C LEU A 129 -22.03 7.32 0.90
N ALA A 130 -21.26 8.09 1.68
CA ALA A 130 -19.92 8.55 1.33
C ALA A 130 -19.01 7.38 0.93
N ALA A 131 -18.97 6.33 1.75
CA ALA A 131 -18.20 5.11 1.51
C ALA A 131 -18.55 4.42 0.18
N THR A 132 -19.78 4.58 -0.30
CA THR A 132 -20.23 3.86 -1.51
C THR A 132 -20.13 4.67 -2.78
N THR A 133 -20.25 5.99 -2.69
CA THR A 133 -20.29 6.88 -3.85
C THR A 133 -18.93 7.49 -4.18
N GLY A 134 -18.11 7.81 -3.18
CA GLY A 134 -16.82 8.49 -3.38
C GLY A 134 -16.93 9.88 -4.03
N ILE A 135 -18.14 10.39 -4.28
CA ILE A 135 -18.41 11.67 -4.98
C ILE A 135 -19.11 12.61 -4.01
N VAL A 136 -18.35 13.60 -3.53
CA VAL A 136 -18.83 14.58 -2.54
C VAL A 136 -20.04 15.34 -3.04
N GLY A 137 -20.02 15.84 -4.28
CA GLY A 137 -21.10 16.68 -4.79
C GLY A 137 -22.43 15.96 -4.88
N ALA A 138 -22.45 14.73 -5.40
CA ALA A 138 -23.65 13.92 -5.48
C ALA A 138 -24.24 13.63 -4.07
N THR A 139 -23.38 13.30 -3.10
CA THR A 139 -23.79 13.01 -1.72
C THR A 139 -24.35 14.25 -1.03
N VAL A 140 -23.66 15.40 -1.13
CA VAL A 140 -24.14 16.65 -0.53
C VAL A 140 -25.47 17.09 -1.14
N VAL A 141 -25.64 16.98 -2.46
CA VAL A 141 -26.89 17.30 -3.15
C VAL A 141 -28.02 16.37 -2.70
N ALA A 142 -27.78 15.06 -2.68
CA ALA A 142 -28.78 14.08 -2.25
C ALA A 142 -29.19 14.30 -0.78
N MET A 143 -28.21 14.40 0.12
CA MET A 143 -28.46 14.64 1.54
C MET A 143 -29.08 16.01 1.78
N GLY A 144 -28.73 17.03 0.99
CA GLY A 144 -29.35 18.35 1.03
C GLY A 144 -30.82 18.32 0.62
N MET A 145 -31.19 17.58 -0.42
CA MET A 145 -32.60 17.45 -0.84
C MET A 145 -33.45 16.65 0.15
N ILE A 146 -32.87 15.64 0.81
CA ILE A 146 -33.62 14.72 1.68
C ILE A 146 -33.57 15.18 3.15
N SER A 147 -32.37 15.42 3.69
CA SER A 147 -32.12 15.65 5.12
C SER A 147 -32.43 17.09 5.55
N LEU A 148 -32.10 18.09 4.73
CA LEU A 148 -32.27 19.49 5.12
C LEU A 148 -33.75 19.84 5.41
N PRO A 149 -34.73 19.48 4.55
CA PRO A 149 -36.13 19.72 4.85
C PRO A 149 -36.60 18.97 6.11
N ALA A 150 -36.12 17.75 6.33
CA ALA A 150 -36.46 16.96 7.52
C ALA A 150 -35.93 17.59 8.82
N MET A 151 -34.70 18.10 8.81
CA MET A 151 -34.11 18.82 9.94
C MET A 151 -34.84 20.13 10.24
N LEU A 152 -35.17 20.91 9.21
CA LEU A 152 -35.90 22.17 9.37
C LEU A 152 -37.33 21.95 9.89
N ARG A 153 -38.04 20.91 9.43
CA ARG A 153 -39.36 20.53 9.98
C ARG A 153 -39.30 20.12 11.45
N SER A 154 -38.17 19.56 11.87
CA SER A 154 -37.90 19.19 13.26
C SER A 154 -37.34 20.34 14.11
N ASN A 155 -37.42 21.59 13.63
CA ASN A 155 -36.92 22.79 14.32
C ASN A 155 -35.41 22.78 14.64
N TYR A 156 -34.59 22.10 13.83
CA TYR A 156 -33.13 22.23 13.96
C TYR A 156 -32.69 23.63 13.54
N SER A 157 -31.67 24.16 14.23
CA SER A 157 -31.06 25.42 13.85
C SER A 157 -30.46 25.31 12.45
N THR A 158 -30.79 26.28 11.58
CA THR A 158 -30.34 26.28 10.19
C THR A 158 -28.83 26.12 10.03
N PRO A 159 -27.96 26.84 10.78
CA PRO A 159 -26.52 26.69 10.66
C PRO A 159 -26.04 25.27 11.00
N LEU A 160 -26.55 24.68 12.09
CA LEU A 160 -26.16 23.31 12.46
C LEU A 160 -26.59 22.32 11.38
N ALA A 161 -27.84 22.40 10.91
CA ALA A 161 -28.35 21.49 9.89
C ALA A 161 -27.54 21.57 8.59
N THR A 162 -27.26 22.77 8.10
CA THR A 162 -26.46 22.95 6.88
C THR A 162 -25.00 22.55 7.06
N GLY A 163 -24.42 22.83 8.23
CA GLY A 163 -23.05 22.44 8.55
C GLY A 163 -22.89 20.93 8.62
N THR A 164 -23.79 20.25 9.32
CA THR A 164 -23.79 18.78 9.44
C THR A 164 -23.93 18.10 8.08
N ILE A 165 -24.83 18.58 7.22
CA ILE A 165 -25.02 18.00 5.87
C ILE A 165 -23.80 18.22 4.99
N ALA A 166 -23.25 19.44 4.96
CA ALA A 166 -22.06 19.74 4.18
C ALA A 166 -20.86 18.89 4.65
N ALA A 167 -20.57 18.90 5.96
CA ALA A 167 -19.47 18.14 6.55
C ALA A 167 -19.62 16.64 6.30
N SER A 168 -20.82 16.09 6.51
CA SER A 168 -21.09 14.68 6.30
C SER A 168 -20.92 14.25 4.84
N GLY A 169 -21.24 15.10 3.86
CA GLY A 169 -21.06 14.76 2.45
C GLY A 169 -19.60 14.70 2.01
N THR A 170 -18.69 15.38 2.72
CA THR A 170 -17.25 15.32 2.43
C THR A 170 -16.56 14.07 2.99
N LEU A 171 -17.21 13.33 3.89
CA LEU A 171 -16.68 12.07 4.43
C LEU A 171 -16.34 11.04 3.34
N GLY A 172 -16.95 11.13 2.15
CA GLY A 172 -16.69 10.23 1.01
C GLY A 172 -15.28 10.28 0.46
N GLN A 173 -14.51 11.31 0.83
CA GLN A 173 -13.12 11.42 0.43
C GLN A 173 -12.18 10.56 1.29
N ILE A 174 -12.57 10.23 2.53
CA ILE A 174 -11.70 9.50 3.47
C ILE A 174 -12.26 8.14 3.89
N ILE A 175 -13.58 7.96 3.89
CA ILE A 175 -14.19 6.68 4.26
C ILE A 175 -14.10 5.70 3.07
N PRO A 176 -13.41 4.55 3.22
CA PRO A 176 -13.31 3.56 2.15
C PRO A 176 -14.63 2.84 1.86
N PRO A 177 -14.85 2.34 0.62
CA PRO A 177 -14.02 2.53 -0.58
C PRO A 177 -14.13 3.95 -1.18
N SER A 178 -13.01 4.66 -1.32
CA SER A 178 -12.99 6.06 -1.79
C SER A 178 -12.23 6.23 -3.09
N ILE A 179 -12.84 6.91 -4.06
CA ILE A 179 -12.21 7.25 -5.34
C ILE A 179 -10.98 8.15 -5.12
N VAL A 180 -11.05 9.06 -4.15
CA VAL A 180 -9.93 9.95 -3.81
C VAL A 180 -8.71 9.14 -3.39
N LEU A 181 -8.91 8.16 -2.50
CA LEU A 181 -7.84 7.29 -2.03
C LEU A 181 -7.32 6.36 -3.11
N ILE A 182 -8.15 5.89 -4.05
CA ILE A 182 -7.68 5.10 -5.21
C ILE A 182 -6.73 5.92 -6.07
N ILE A 183 -7.08 7.17 -6.37
CA ILE A 183 -6.24 8.05 -7.21
C ILE A 183 -4.97 8.43 -6.45
N LEU A 184 -5.09 8.79 -5.16
CA LEU A 184 -3.92 9.08 -4.33
C LEU A 184 -2.98 7.88 -4.22
N ALA A 185 -3.49 6.65 -4.14
CA ALA A 185 -2.67 5.43 -4.11
C ALA A 185 -1.75 5.36 -5.33
N ASP A 186 -2.32 5.52 -6.53
CA ASP A 186 -1.58 5.44 -7.80
C ASP A 186 -0.53 6.57 -7.91
N GLN A 187 -0.93 7.79 -7.56
CA GLN A 187 -0.04 8.95 -7.63
C GLN A 187 1.09 8.88 -6.59
N LEU A 188 0.81 8.35 -5.40
CA LEU A 188 1.80 8.18 -4.34
C LEU A 188 2.70 6.98 -4.56
N ALA A 189 2.23 5.90 -5.19
CA ALA A 189 3.08 4.78 -5.59
C ALA A 189 4.18 5.29 -6.55
N SER A 190 3.78 5.99 -7.61
CA SER A 190 4.73 6.60 -8.55
C SER A 190 5.62 7.66 -7.89
N ALA A 191 5.12 8.41 -6.91
CA ALA A 191 5.91 9.37 -6.16
C ALA A 191 6.92 8.70 -5.21
N ALA A 192 6.57 7.56 -4.62
CA ALA A 192 7.46 6.78 -3.75
C ALA A 192 8.63 6.20 -4.56
N ASP A 193 8.38 5.68 -5.77
CA ASP A 193 9.45 5.20 -6.65
C ASP A 193 10.43 6.33 -7.04
N GLN A 194 9.89 7.52 -7.33
CA GLN A 194 10.72 8.71 -7.59
C GLN A 194 11.50 9.13 -6.33
N ALA A 195 10.87 9.10 -5.15
CA ALA A 195 11.53 9.40 -3.88
C ALA A 195 12.64 8.40 -3.53
N SER A 196 12.42 7.11 -3.82
CA SER A 196 13.43 6.04 -3.69
C SER A 196 14.65 6.32 -4.55
N THR A 197 14.43 6.74 -5.81
CA THR A 197 15.51 7.14 -6.72
C THR A 197 16.27 8.35 -6.17
N LEU A 198 15.55 9.35 -5.66
CA LEU A 198 16.15 10.53 -5.02
C LEU A 198 16.98 10.13 -3.79
N ARG A 199 16.48 9.23 -2.94
CA ARG A 199 17.24 8.69 -1.79
C ARG A 199 18.48 7.93 -2.24
N THR A 200 18.38 7.09 -3.27
CA THR A 200 19.54 6.37 -3.78
C THR A 200 20.65 7.32 -4.24
N ASN A 201 20.28 8.42 -4.91
CA ASN A 201 21.24 9.46 -5.29
C ASN A 201 21.84 10.15 -4.07
N LEU A 202 21.03 10.54 -3.09
CA LEU A 202 21.50 11.15 -1.84
C LEU A 202 22.44 10.22 -1.07
N PHE A 203 22.12 8.93 -0.99
CA PHE A 203 22.95 7.93 -0.32
C PHE A 203 24.31 7.79 -1.02
N LYS A 204 24.29 7.66 -2.35
CA LYS A 204 25.51 7.60 -3.16
C LYS A 204 26.40 8.83 -2.99
N GLU A 205 25.79 10.01 -2.90
CA GLU A 205 26.51 11.25 -2.67
C GLU A 205 27.08 11.33 -1.24
N ALA A 206 26.36 10.79 -0.27
CA ALA A 206 26.71 10.83 1.14
C ALA A 206 27.83 9.87 1.54
N THR A 207 27.78 8.64 1.02
CA THR A 207 28.65 7.52 1.42
C THR A 207 29.67 7.14 0.34
N GLY A 208 29.44 7.55 -0.91
CA GLY A 208 30.20 7.10 -2.08
C GLY A 208 29.79 5.72 -2.61
N GLU A 209 28.85 5.03 -1.94
CA GLU A 209 28.39 3.70 -2.35
C GLU A 209 27.29 3.78 -3.42
N ILE A 210 27.36 2.94 -4.46
CA ILE A 210 26.42 3.01 -5.59
C ILE A 210 25.07 2.37 -5.25
N GLN A 211 25.04 1.38 -4.36
CA GLN A 211 23.83 0.63 -4.01
C GLN A 211 23.38 0.98 -2.60
N MET A 212 22.19 1.54 -2.47
CA MET A 212 21.56 1.79 -1.18
C MET A 212 20.91 0.50 -0.65
N PRO A 213 21.14 0.11 0.62
CA PRO A 213 20.40 -0.97 1.25
C PRO A 213 18.87 -0.76 1.18
N SER A 214 18.12 -1.83 0.92
CA SER A 214 16.65 -1.78 0.79
C SER A 214 15.91 -1.39 2.09
N ILE A 215 16.61 -1.38 3.23
CA ILE A 215 16.09 -0.89 4.52
C ILE A 215 15.87 0.63 4.55
N PHE A 216 16.56 1.38 3.67
CA PHE A 216 16.45 2.84 3.57
C PHE A 216 15.52 3.28 2.43
N ASP A 217 14.95 2.31 1.72
CA ASP A 217 14.04 2.54 0.61
C ASP A 217 12.73 3.18 1.07
N VAL A 218 12.05 3.87 0.15
CA VAL A 218 10.73 4.45 0.40
C VAL A 218 9.68 3.38 0.14
N SER A 219 8.93 3.00 1.16
CA SER A 219 7.82 2.06 1.00
C SER A 219 6.76 2.63 0.04
N GLY A 220 6.49 1.91 -1.05
CA GLY A 220 5.36 2.17 -1.94
C GLY A 220 4.00 2.02 -1.25
N THR A 221 2.92 2.23 -1.99
CA THR A 221 1.55 2.04 -1.49
C THR A 221 0.65 1.44 -2.56
N SER A 222 -0.39 0.74 -2.12
CA SER A 222 -1.49 0.27 -2.95
C SER A 222 -2.82 0.91 -2.55
N ALA A 223 -3.85 0.77 -3.38
CA ALA A 223 -5.19 1.25 -3.07
C ALA A 223 -5.81 0.51 -1.85
N GLY A 224 -5.48 -0.77 -1.65
CA GLY A 224 -5.91 -1.53 -0.48
C GLY A 224 -5.29 -1.02 0.82
N GLU A 225 -3.99 -0.72 0.80
CA GLU A 225 -3.29 -0.14 1.96
C GLU A 225 -3.77 1.28 2.27
N MET A 226 -4.04 2.09 1.24
CA MET A 226 -4.69 3.40 1.40
C MET A 226 -6.05 3.29 2.10
N PHE A 227 -6.87 2.31 1.72
CA PHE A 227 -8.17 2.06 2.38
C PHE A 227 -7.99 1.65 3.83
N LEU A 228 -7.07 0.74 4.11
CA LEU A 228 -6.73 0.30 5.47
C LEU A 228 -6.23 1.48 6.33
N GLY A 229 -5.35 2.30 5.79
CA GLY A 229 -4.76 3.44 6.48
C GLY A 229 -5.75 4.56 6.76
N ALA A 230 -6.72 4.77 5.86
CA ALA A 230 -7.74 5.80 6.03
C ALA A 230 -8.93 5.38 6.92
N LEU A 231 -9.16 4.08 7.11
CA LEU A 231 -10.33 3.57 7.83
C LEU A 231 -10.42 4.08 9.27
N ILE A 232 -9.34 3.94 10.05
CA ILE A 232 -9.32 4.38 11.45
C ILE A 232 -9.44 5.91 11.56
N PRO A 233 -8.63 6.72 10.87
CA PRO A 233 -8.81 8.18 10.83
C PRO A 233 -10.21 8.62 10.42
N GLY A 234 -10.80 7.95 9.43
CA GLY A 234 -12.16 8.20 8.98
C GLY A 234 -13.21 7.93 10.06
N LEU A 235 -13.11 6.80 10.76
CA LEU A 235 -13.99 6.47 11.89
C LEU A 235 -13.81 7.43 13.07
N VAL A 236 -12.57 7.85 13.35
CA VAL A 236 -12.27 8.88 14.36
C VAL A 236 -12.96 10.19 14.00
N LEU A 237 -12.90 10.62 12.74
CA LEU A 237 -13.56 11.84 12.27
C LEU A 237 -15.10 11.76 12.42
N VAL A 238 -15.70 10.63 12.02
CA VAL A 238 -17.14 10.36 12.21
C VAL A 238 -17.51 10.44 13.69
N GLY A 239 -16.72 9.80 14.55
CA GLY A 239 -16.91 9.82 16.01
C GLY A 239 -16.81 11.23 16.60
N ILE A 240 -15.84 12.03 16.16
CA ILE A 240 -15.68 13.44 16.56
C ILE A 240 -16.91 14.27 16.15
N TYR A 241 -17.43 14.09 14.93
CA TYR A 241 -18.62 14.79 14.46
C TYR A 241 -19.87 14.42 15.26
N MET A 242 -20.10 13.13 15.49
CA MET A 242 -21.25 12.65 16.28
C MET A 242 -21.17 13.16 17.72
N THR A 243 -19.98 13.11 18.32
CA THR A 243 -19.72 13.59 19.69
C THR A 243 -19.95 15.09 19.78
N TYR A 244 -19.47 15.88 18.81
CA TYR A 244 -19.71 17.32 18.75
C TYR A 244 -21.21 17.64 18.67
N ILE A 245 -21.97 16.97 17.80
CA ILE A 245 -23.42 17.19 17.66
C ILE A 245 -24.14 16.86 18.97
N LEU A 246 -23.77 15.75 19.62
CA LEU A 246 -24.34 15.35 20.90
C LEU A 246 -24.05 16.38 21.99
N ILE A 247 -22.79 16.79 22.16
CA ILE A 247 -22.39 17.81 23.16
C ILE A 247 -23.09 19.14 22.87
N TYR A 248 -23.14 19.56 21.60
CA TYR A 248 -23.82 20.79 21.21
C TYR A 248 -25.32 20.74 21.51
N ALA A 249 -25.98 19.60 21.27
CA ALA A 249 -27.39 19.39 21.58
C ALA A 249 -27.67 19.36 23.09
N LEU A 250 -26.76 18.81 23.90
CA LEU A 250 -26.87 18.82 25.36
C LEU A 250 -26.72 20.23 25.95
N ILE A 251 -25.80 21.04 25.41
CA ILE A 251 -25.58 22.42 25.85
C ILE A 251 -26.68 23.36 25.34
N ARG A 252 -27.17 23.14 24.10
CA ARG A 252 -28.23 23.93 23.47
C ARG A 252 -29.37 23.05 22.94
N PRO A 253 -30.26 22.56 23.82
CA PRO A 253 -31.38 21.69 23.42
C PRO A 253 -32.33 22.32 22.39
N SER A 254 -32.47 23.65 22.40
CA SER A 254 -33.33 24.37 21.45
C SER A 254 -32.77 24.40 20.02
N ALA A 255 -31.47 24.20 19.84
CA ALA A 255 -30.83 24.25 18.53
C ALA A 255 -30.82 22.89 17.80
N ALA A 256 -31.00 21.80 18.55
CA ALA A 256 -31.01 20.42 18.06
C ALA A 256 -31.95 19.54 18.92
N PRO A 257 -33.27 19.78 18.86
CA PRO A 257 -34.23 19.09 19.72
C PRO A 257 -34.31 17.59 19.40
N ALA A 258 -34.68 16.80 20.40
CA ALA A 258 -35.02 15.39 20.21
C ALA A 258 -36.33 15.28 19.42
N VAL A 259 -36.37 14.36 18.45
CA VAL A 259 -37.52 14.13 17.57
C VAL A 259 -38.27 12.91 18.10
N HIS A 260 -39.24 13.16 18.97
CA HIS A 260 -40.15 12.13 19.44
C HIS A 260 -41.32 11.99 18.47
N ASP A 261 -41.25 11.03 17.55
CA ASP A 261 -42.43 10.62 16.82
C ASP A 261 -43.29 9.73 17.72
N LYS A 262 -44.42 10.26 18.22
CA LYS A 262 -45.39 9.53 19.06
C LYS A 262 -45.95 8.28 18.37
N SER A 263 -45.79 8.16 17.05
CA SER A 263 -46.24 7.00 16.27
C SER A 263 -45.22 5.84 16.23
N THR A 264 -43.94 6.10 16.54
CA THR A 264 -42.88 5.09 16.46
C THR A 264 -42.89 4.21 17.71
N LYS A 265 -43.35 2.96 17.57
CA LYS A 265 -43.28 1.93 18.61
C LYS A 265 -42.04 1.06 18.39
N TYR A 266 -41.14 0.99 19.37
CA TYR A 266 -39.93 0.15 19.36
C TYR A 266 -40.25 -1.34 19.55
N ASN A 267 -41.05 -1.90 18.64
CA ASN A 267 -41.48 -3.29 18.66
C ASN A 267 -40.53 -4.18 17.83
N ALA A 268 -40.69 -5.50 17.89
CA ALA A 268 -39.93 -6.43 17.06
C ALA A 268 -40.00 -6.11 15.55
N ALA A 269 -41.14 -5.60 15.06
CA ALA A 269 -41.29 -5.17 13.67
C ALA A 269 -40.44 -3.93 13.31
N PHE A 270 -40.22 -3.02 14.26
CA PHE A 270 -39.33 -1.87 14.05
C PHE A 270 -37.88 -2.35 13.92
N TRP A 271 -37.43 -3.20 14.82
CA TRP A 271 -36.10 -3.81 14.74
C TRP A 271 -35.91 -4.62 13.46
N GLY A 272 -36.92 -5.37 13.02
CA GLY A 272 -36.89 -6.06 11.72
C GLY A 272 -36.69 -5.10 10.53
N ARG A 273 -37.36 -3.94 10.54
CA ARG A 273 -37.16 -2.88 9.52
C ARG A 273 -35.75 -2.29 9.61
N VAL A 274 -35.28 -1.96 10.81
CA VAL A 274 -33.92 -1.43 11.03
C VAL A 274 -32.88 -2.41 10.47
N THR A 275 -32.98 -3.69 10.80
CA THR A 275 -32.10 -4.74 10.30
C THR A 275 -32.15 -4.83 8.77
N LEU A 276 -33.34 -4.91 8.16
CA LEU A 276 -33.48 -5.03 6.71
C LEU A 276 -33.03 -3.79 5.92
N THR A 277 -33.04 -2.61 6.55
CA THR A 277 -32.57 -1.38 5.90
C THR A 277 -31.06 -1.19 6.08
N LEU A 278 -30.52 -1.51 7.26
CA LEU A 278 -29.13 -1.23 7.61
C LEU A 278 -28.16 -2.36 7.22
N VAL A 279 -28.53 -3.61 7.46
CA VAL A 279 -27.62 -4.75 7.29
C VAL A 279 -27.22 -4.96 5.82
N PRO A 280 -28.10 -4.92 4.81
CA PRO A 280 -27.66 -5.22 3.45
C PRO A 280 -26.61 -4.24 2.88
N PRO A 281 -26.77 -2.91 3.01
CA PRO A 281 -25.74 -1.97 2.56
C PRO A 281 -24.42 -2.10 3.34
N LEU A 282 -24.49 -2.26 4.67
CA LEU A 282 -23.29 -2.50 5.48
C LEU A 282 -22.62 -3.82 5.12
N ALA A 283 -23.38 -4.89 4.93
CA ALA A 283 -22.86 -6.20 4.52
C ALA A 283 -22.18 -6.11 3.16
N LEU A 284 -22.73 -5.35 2.21
CA LEU A 284 -22.04 -5.11 0.94
C LEU A 284 -20.71 -4.38 1.13
N ILE A 285 -20.69 -3.31 1.93
CA ILE A 285 -19.47 -2.54 2.20
C ILE A 285 -18.43 -3.40 2.92
N PHE A 286 -18.82 -4.14 3.95
CA PHE A 286 -17.92 -5.05 4.66
C PHE A 286 -17.48 -6.23 3.82
N LEU A 287 -18.30 -6.69 2.87
CA LEU A 287 -17.91 -7.75 1.95
C LEU A 287 -16.86 -7.23 0.95
N VAL A 288 -17.08 -6.06 0.37
CA VAL A 288 -16.15 -5.40 -0.55
C VAL A 288 -14.85 -4.99 0.15
N LEU A 289 -14.96 -4.29 1.27
CA LEU A 289 -13.81 -3.86 2.04
C LEU A 289 -13.11 -5.06 2.66
N GLY A 290 -13.85 -6.02 3.20
CA GLY A 290 -13.32 -7.25 3.77
C GLY A 290 -12.59 -8.12 2.76
N SER A 291 -13.04 -8.19 1.49
CA SER A 291 -12.31 -8.91 0.45
C SER A 291 -11.00 -8.21 0.05
N ILE A 292 -10.96 -6.87 0.10
CA ILE A 292 -9.72 -6.10 -0.12
C ILE A 292 -8.77 -6.28 1.08
N ILE A 293 -9.28 -6.12 2.29
CA ILE A 293 -8.51 -6.23 3.54
C ILE A 293 -7.99 -7.65 3.73
N GLY A 294 -8.79 -8.67 3.45
CA GLY A 294 -8.39 -10.07 3.59
C GLY A 294 -7.43 -10.56 2.50
N GLY A 295 -7.06 -9.71 1.53
CA GLY A 295 -6.26 -10.12 0.38
C GLY A 295 -6.96 -11.09 -0.58
N ILE A 296 -8.26 -11.35 -0.37
CA ILE A 296 -9.07 -12.30 -1.16
C ILE A 296 -9.34 -11.76 -2.56
N ALA A 297 -9.54 -10.45 -2.68
CA ALA A 297 -9.85 -9.79 -3.94
C ALA A 297 -9.06 -8.49 -4.08
N THR A 298 -8.54 -8.26 -5.28
CA THR A 298 -7.96 -6.97 -5.68
C THR A 298 -9.06 -5.89 -5.76
N VAL A 299 -8.67 -4.61 -5.78
CA VAL A 299 -9.61 -3.49 -5.71
C VAL A 299 -10.60 -3.45 -6.88
N ASN A 300 -10.19 -3.89 -8.08
CA ASN A 300 -11.07 -4.06 -9.25
C ASN A 300 -12.08 -5.21 -9.06
N GLN A 301 -11.65 -6.37 -8.57
CA GLN A 301 -12.49 -7.52 -8.26
C GLN A 301 -13.51 -7.18 -7.17
N ALA A 302 -13.06 -6.53 -6.09
CA ALA A 302 -13.93 -6.03 -5.04
C ALA A 302 -14.95 -5.00 -5.55
N GLY A 303 -14.53 -4.10 -6.45
CA GLY A 303 -15.43 -3.18 -7.15
C GLY A 303 -16.50 -3.90 -7.96
N ALA A 304 -16.16 -5.00 -8.65
CA ALA A 304 -17.11 -5.81 -9.41
C ALA A 304 -18.14 -6.49 -8.50
N ILE A 305 -17.67 -7.03 -7.37
CA ILE A 305 -18.55 -7.60 -6.33
C ILE A 305 -19.50 -6.52 -5.78
N GLY A 306 -19.00 -5.31 -5.53
CA GLY A 306 -19.77 -4.16 -5.12
C GLY A 306 -20.86 -3.77 -6.13
N ALA A 307 -20.49 -3.64 -7.39
CA ALA A 307 -21.41 -3.32 -8.50
C ALA A 307 -22.51 -4.39 -8.66
N ALA A 308 -22.14 -5.67 -8.61
CA ALA A 308 -23.08 -6.79 -8.68
C ALA A 308 -24.04 -6.78 -7.48
N GLY A 309 -23.53 -6.59 -6.26
CA GLY A 309 -24.32 -6.52 -5.04
C GLY A 309 -25.30 -5.34 -5.04
N ALA A 310 -24.87 -4.15 -5.49
CA ALA A 310 -25.74 -2.98 -5.61
C ALA A 310 -26.86 -3.19 -6.63
N LEU A 311 -26.57 -3.86 -7.75
CA LEU A 311 -27.56 -4.21 -8.76
C LEU A 311 -28.61 -5.21 -8.20
N ILE A 312 -28.16 -6.23 -7.48
CA ILE A 312 -29.05 -7.18 -6.81
C ILE A 312 -29.91 -6.46 -5.77
N MET A 313 -29.34 -5.54 -5.00
CA MET A 313 -30.09 -4.75 -4.00
C MET A 313 -31.17 -3.87 -4.61
N ALA A 314 -30.82 -3.15 -5.68
CA ALA A 314 -31.79 -2.36 -6.41
C ALA A 314 -32.95 -3.20 -6.96
N SER A 315 -32.70 -4.44 -7.36
CA SER A 315 -33.74 -5.32 -7.92
C SER A 315 -34.89 -5.63 -6.96
N TYR A 316 -34.64 -5.65 -5.65
CA TYR A 316 -35.68 -5.85 -4.65
C TYR A 316 -36.11 -4.55 -3.97
N LYS A 317 -35.33 -3.46 -4.05
CA LYS A 317 -35.71 -2.16 -3.47
C LYS A 317 -36.56 -1.27 -4.37
N LEU A 318 -36.34 -1.31 -5.68
CA LEU A 318 -37.10 -0.52 -6.65
C LEU A 318 -38.60 -0.90 -6.78
N PRO A 319 -39.00 -2.19 -6.74
CA PRO A 319 -40.40 -2.58 -6.88
C PRO A 319 -41.28 -2.13 -5.70
N GLU A 320 -42.57 -1.92 -5.96
CA GLU A 320 -43.55 -1.65 -4.90
C GLU A 320 -43.68 -2.85 -3.94
N PRO A 321 -43.90 -2.58 -2.63
CA PRO A 321 -44.12 -3.64 -1.64
C PRO A 321 -45.28 -4.56 -2.04
N GLY A 322 -45.02 -5.87 -2.08
CA GLY A 322 -46.00 -6.88 -2.48
C GLY A 322 -45.86 -7.42 -3.91
N THR A 323 -44.89 -6.91 -4.69
CA THR A 323 -44.57 -7.46 -6.01
C THR A 323 -44.15 -8.94 -5.92
N ARG A 324 -44.72 -9.80 -6.79
CA ARG A 324 -44.40 -11.23 -6.84
C ARG A 324 -42.91 -11.44 -7.18
N MET A 325 -42.21 -12.26 -6.39
CA MET A 325 -40.77 -12.51 -6.49
C MET A 325 -39.90 -11.23 -6.39
N MET A 326 -40.27 -10.31 -5.49
CA MET A 326 -39.46 -9.13 -5.15
C MET A 326 -38.02 -9.53 -4.78
N PHE A 327 -37.85 -10.45 -3.84
CA PHE A 327 -36.54 -10.97 -3.40
C PHE A 327 -35.99 -12.11 -4.27
N GLY A 328 -36.66 -12.45 -5.39
CA GLY A 328 -36.28 -13.59 -6.24
C GLY A 328 -34.81 -13.57 -6.68
N PRO A 329 -34.33 -12.48 -7.30
CA PRO A 329 -32.91 -12.38 -7.70
C PRO A 329 -31.94 -12.51 -6.52
N ALA A 330 -32.21 -11.85 -5.39
CA ALA A 330 -31.35 -11.92 -4.20
C ALA A 330 -31.28 -13.33 -3.61
N ILE A 331 -32.40 -14.04 -3.54
CA ILE A 331 -32.44 -15.43 -3.05
C ILE A 331 -31.65 -16.35 -4.00
N LEU A 332 -31.82 -16.20 -5.31
CA LEU A 332 -31.05 -16.97 -6.30
C LEU A 332 -29.54 -16.71 -6.18
N SER A 333 -29.14 -15.45 -5.99
CA SER A 333 -27.74 -15.10 -5.75
C SER A 333 -27.19 -15.74 -4.46
N ILE A 334 -27.94 -15.72 -3.37
CA ILE A 334 -27.52 -16.37 -2.11
C ILE A 334 -27.39 -17.89 -2.28
N ILE A 335 -28.34 -18.53 -2.97
CA ILE A 335 -28.27 -19.98 -3.27
C ILE A 335 -27.04 -20.28 -4.14
N ALA A 336 -26.82 -19.50 -5.19
CA ALA A 336 -25.66 -19.67 -6.07
C ALA A 336 -24.33 -19.50 -5.30
N LEU A 337 -24.20 -18.46 -4.48
CA LEU A 337 -23.01 -18.23 -3.66
C LEU A 337 -22.81 -19.36 -2.63
N GLY A 338 -23.89 -19.84 -2.02
CA GLY A 338 -23.83 -20.99 -1.11
C GLY A 338 -23.37 -22.27 -1.80
N MET A 339 -23.86 -22.54 -3.02
CA MET A 339 -23.41 -23.67 -3.83
C MET A 339 -21.95 -23.54 -4.28
N LEU A 340 -21.51 -22.34 -4.67
CA LEU A 340 -20.11 -22.07 -5.02
C LEU A 340 -19.19 -22.27 -3.81
N THR A 341 -19.58 -21.73 -2.66
CA THR A 341 -18.81 -21.88 -1.41
C THR A 341 -18.72 -23.36 -1.03
N PHE A 342 -19.84 -24.10 -1.10
CA PHE A 342 -19.84 -25.54 -0.86
C PHE A 342 -18.93 -26.30 -1.83
N ALA A 343 -18.99 -25.97 -3.13
CA ALA A 343 -18.14 -26.59 -4.15
C ALA A 343 -16.65 -26.34 -3.86
N LEU A 344 -16.27 -25.10 -3.54
CA LEU A 344 -14.88 -24.71 -3.23
C LEU A 344 -14.37 -25.31 -1.92
N MET A 345 -15.24 -25.53 -0.92
CA MET A 345 -14.84 -26.10 0.37
C MET A 345 -14.81 -27.64 0.38
N SER A 346 -15.52 -28.29 -0.56
CA SER A 346 -15.70 -29.75 -0.55
C SER A 346 -15.00 -30.48 -1.70
N PHE A 347 -14.57 -29.77 -2.76
CA PHE A 347 -13.99 -30.36 -3.96
C PHE A 347 -12.84 -29.51 -4.51
N GLU A 348 -11.86 -30.14 -5.14
CA GLU A 348 -10.81 -29.45 -5.88
C GLU A 348 -11.34 -29.00 -7.24
N MET A 349 -11.42 -27.68 -7.43
CA MET A 349 -12.04 -27.07 -8.62
C MET A 349 -11.02 -26.77 -9.73
N ASN A 350 -10.12 -27.70 -10.02
CA ASN A 350 -9.13 -27.52 -11.09
C ASN A 350 -9.56 -28.24 -12.37
N VAL A 351 -10.01 -27.45 -13.37
CA VAL A 351 -10.46 -27.98 -14.68
C VAL A 351 -9.35 -28.70 -15.44
N LYS A 352 -8.07 -28.36 -15.19
CA LYS A 352 -6.92 -28.97 -15.89
C LYS A 352 -6.40 -30.23 -15.21
N ALA A 353 -6.71 -30.45 -13.94
CA ALA A 353 -6.22 -31.57 -13.12
C ALA A 353 -7.39 -32.45 -12.65
N VAL A 354 -8.32 -32.78 -13.56
CA VAL A 354 -9.49 -33.61 -13.23
C VAL A 354 -9.09 -35.08 -13.33
N ASP A 355 -8.86 -35.70 -12.19
CA ASP A 355 -8.50 -37.13 -12.12
C ASP A 355 -9.62 -37.99 -11.50
N SER A 356 -10.47 -37.42 -10.62
CA SER A 356 -11.53 -38.19 -9.94
C SER A 356 -12.97 -37.83 -10.40
N PRO A 357 -13.92 -38.78 -10.31
CA PRO A 357 -15.35 -38.48 -10.53
C PRO A 357 -15.90 -37.41 -9.57
N SER A 358 -15.35 -37.29 -8.35
CA SER A 358 -15.70 -36.24 -7.39
C SER A 358 -15.36 -34.85 -7.92
N ASP A 359 -14.21 -34.66 -8.57
CA ASP A 359 -13.78 -33.35 -9.09
C ASP A 359 -14.71 -32.90 -10.22
N SER A 360 -15.14 -33.84 -11.06
CA SER A 360 -16.12 -33.58 -12.11
C SER A 360 -17.48 -33.14 -11.55
N ILE A 361 -17.91 -33.71 -10.41
CA ILE A 361 -19.13 -33.31 -9.71
C ILE A 361 -18.97 -31.90 -9.11
N GLY A 362 -17.83 -31.62 -8.47
CA GLY A 362 -17.51 -30.29 -7.92
C GLY A 362 -17.56 -29.21 -9.00
N ILE A 363 -16.91 -29.45 -10.14
CA ILE A 363 -16.92 -28.56 -11.31
C ILE A 363 -18.34 -28.37 -11.85
N ALA A 364 -19.14 -29.45 -11.96
CA ALA A 364 -20.53 -29.35 -12.41
C ALA A 364 -21.41 -28.51 -11.47
N ILE A 365 -21.27 -28.69 -10.16
CA ILE A 365 -21.97 -27.87 -9.15
C ILE A 365 -21.55 -26.40 -9.30
N GLY A 366 -20.26 -26.13 -9.42
CA GLY A 366 -19.73 -24.78 -9.61
C GLY A 366 -20.24 -24.12 -10.91
N ALA A 367 -20.30 -24.87 -12.01
CA ALA A 367 -20.83 -24.39 -13.27
C ALA A 367 -22.32 -24.06 -13.18
N VAL A 368 -23.13 -24.95 -12.59
CA VAL A 368 -24.57 -24.71 -12.36
C VAL A 368 -24.77 -23.49 -11.47
N ALA A 369 -24.02 -23.38 -10.37
CA ALA A 369 -24.10 -22.25 -9.46
C ALA A 369 -23.73 -20.92 -10.15
N THR A 370 -22.70 -20.92 -10.99
CA THR A 370 -22.32 -19.75 -11.81
C THR A 370 -23.43 -19.35 -12.77
N VAL A 371 -24.08 -20.30 -13.44
CA VAL A 371 -25.22 -20.03 -14.32
C VAL A 371 -26.39 -19.43 -13.53
N ILE A 372 -26.70 -19.94 -12.34
CA ILE A 372 -27.74 -19.38 -11.46
C ILE A 372 -27.40 -17.94 -11.08
N LEU A 373 -26.14 -17.65 -10.74
CA LEU A 373 -25.68 -16.30 -10.40
C LEU A 373 -25.85 -15.35 -11.59
N ILE A 374 -25.47 -15.77 -12.79
CA ILE A 374 -25.64 -14.98 -14.02
C ILE A 374 -27.13 -14.71 -14.29
N ILE A 375 -28.00 -15.71 -14.14
CA ILE A 375 -29.46 -15.53 -14.28
C ILE A 375 -29.98 -14.49 -13.28
N ALA A 376 -29.52 -14.55 -12.03
CA ALA A 376 -29.91 -13.58 -11.00
C ALA A 376 -29.47 -12.15 -11.33
N LEU A 377 -28.25 -11.98 -11.87
CA LEU A 377 -27.74 -10.68 -12.30
C LEU A 377 -28.48 -10.14 -13.52
N ILE A 378 -28.73 -10.97 -14.54
CA ILE A 378 -29.50 -10.58 -15.73
C ILE A 378 -30.92 -10.19 -15.33
N TRP A 379 -31.55 -10.95 -14.43
CA TRP A 379 -32.87 -10.60 -13.92
C TRP A 379 -32.86 -9.27 -13.15
N SER A 380 -31.85 -9.05 -12.31
CA SER A 380 -31.66 -7.79 -11.59
C SER A 380 -31.47 -6.59 -12.53
N ALA A 381 -30.67 -6.76 -13.58
CA ALA A 381 -30.48 -5.76 -14.64
C ALA A 381 -31.78 -5.48 -15.40
N ALA A 382 -32.44 -6.52 -15.90
CA ALA A 382 -33.68 -6.39 -16.66
C ALA A 382 -34.79 -5.68 -15.86
N ARG A 383 -34.89 -5.98 -14.56
CA ARG A 383 -35.85 -5.32 -13.67
C ARG A 383 -35.47 -3.85 -13.45
N SER A 384 -34.21 -3.56 -13.20
CA SER A 384 -33.71 -2.18 -12.97
C SER A 384 -33.76 -1.30 -14.23
N ILE A 385 -33.76 -1.90 -15.43
CA ILE A 385 -34.03 -1.19 -16.70
C ILE A 385 -35.52 -0.87 -16.83
N ARG A 386 -36.40 -1.81 -16.45
CA ARG A 386 -37.86 -1.65 -16.61
C ARG A 386 -38.47 -0.67 -15.61
N ILE A 387 -37.92 -0.56 -14.40
CA ILE A 387 -38.43 0.35 -13.36
C ILE A 387 -37.70 1.68 -13.46
N ASP A 388 -38.43 2.74 -13.82
CA ASP A 388 -37.98 4.14 -13.91
C ASP A 388 -36.74 4.36 -14.80
N HIS A 389 -36.40 3.41 -15.68
CA HIS A 389 -35.15 3.41 -16.46
C HIS A 389 -33.90 3.59 -15.58
N THR A 390 -33.96 3.09 -14.34
CA THR A 390 -32.95 3.35 -13.30
C THR A 390 -31.56 2.94 -13.76
N LEU A 391 -31.40 1.73 -14.30
CA LEU A 391 -30.08 1.26 -14.76
C LEU A 391 -29.52 2.10 -15.93
N GLN A 392 -30.37 2.57 -16.84
CA GLN A 392 -29.92 3.43 -17.95
C GLN A 392 -29.41 4.78 -17.43
N GLN A 393 -30.09 5.36 -16.45
CA GLN A 393 -29.63 6.60 -15.79
C GLN A 393 -28.31 6.36 -15.05
N VAL A 394 -28.20 5.27 -14.29
CA VAL A 394 -26.98 4.90 -13.55
C VAL A 394 -25.81 4.72 -14.51
N MET A 395 -25.99 3.98 -15.61
CA MET A 395 -24.96 3.79 -16.63
C MET A 395 -24.51 5.10 -17.27
N LEU A 396 -25.44 6.00 -17.57
CA LEU A 396 -25.14 7.29 -18.18
C LEU A 396 -24.42 8.23 -17.22
N GLU A 397 -24.82 8.28 -15.95
CA GLU A 397 -24.13 9.06 -14.91
C GLU A 397 -22.74 8.48 -14.59
N THR A 398 -22.61 7.14 -14.56
CA THR A 398 -21.33 6.45 -14.42
C THR A 398 -20.41 6.82 -15.57
N ALA A 399 -20.86 6.65 -16.82
CA ALA A 399 -20.05 6.95 -18.00
C ALA A 399 -19.60 8.42 -18.04
N LYS A 400 -20.48 9.36 -17.68
CA LYS A 400 -20.13 10.79 -17.60
C LYS A 400 -19.07 11.07 -16.54
N THR A 401 -19.28 10.56 -15.32
CA THR A 401 -18.37 10.79 -14.19
C THR A 401 -17.01 10.16 -14.45
N THR A 402 -17.00 8.92 -14.93
CA THR A 402 -15.80 8.19 -15.33
C THR A 402 -15.05 8.90 -16.45
N SER A 403 -15.75 9.37 -17.51
CA SER A 403 -15.12 10.12 -18.60
C SER A 403 -14.48 11.42 -18.12
N LEU A 404 -15.13 12.13 -17.19
CA LEU A 404 -14.57 13.34 -16.58
C LEU A 404 -13.26 13.02 -15.85
N VAL A 405 -13.26 12.02 -14.97
CA VAL A 405 -12.07 11.59 -14.20
C VAL A 405 -10.91 11.24 -15.14
N PHE A 406 -11.17 10.43 -16.15
CA PHE A 406 -10.14 9.98 -17.10
C PHE A 406 -9.59 11.10 -17.98
N ILE A 407 -10.43 12.02 -18.47
CA ILE A 407 -9.92 13.16 -19.25
C ILE A 407 -9.07 14.08 -18.37
N ILE A 408 -9.41 14.25 -17.09
CA ILE A 408 -8.56 15.02 -16.15
C ILE A 408 -7.21 14.32 -15.94
N LEU A 409 -7.20 13.00 -15.70
CA LEU A 409 -5.96 12.21 -15.57
C LEU A 409 -5.07 12.36 -16.81
N LEU A 410 -5.68 12.32 -17.99
CA LEU A 410 -5.01 12.53 -19.28
C LEU A 410 -4.43 13.94 -19.39
N GLY A 411 -5.22 14.95 -19.03
CA GLY A 411 -4.82 16.35 -19.06
C GLY A 411 -3.66 16.66 -18.13
N ALA A 412 -3.65 16.06 -16.95
CA ALA A 412 -2.62 16.24 -15.95
C ALA A 412 -1.29 15.57 -16.36
N ALA A 413 -1.31 14.40 -17.01
CA ALA A 413 -0.08 13.81 -17.57
C ALA A 413 0.61 14.74 -18.58
N MET A 414 -0.17 15.45 -19.40
CA MET A 414 0.35 16.47 -20.32
C MET A 414 0.88 17.70 -19.60
N LEU A 415 0.18 18.16 -18.57
CA LEU A 415 0.62 19.27 -17.75
C LEU A 415 1.94 18.94 -17.03
N THR A 416 2.05 17.78 -16.39
CA THR A 416 3.26 17.35 -15.68
C THR A 416 4.44 17.24 -16.64
N ALA A 417 4.23 16.73 -17.85
CA ALA A 417 5.27 16.71 -18.88
C ALA A 417 5.71 18.13 -19.29
N ALA A 418 4.78 19.07 -19.51
CA ALA A 418 5.11 20.45 -19.83
C ALA A 418 5.82 21.15 -18.66
N PHE A 419 5.33 20.96 -17.44
CA PHE A 419 5.88 21.53 -16.22
C PHE A 419 7.33 21.04 -15.99
N ARG A 420 7.58 19.74 -16.17
CA ARG A 420 8.92 19.15 -16.10
C ARG A 420 9.83 19.66 -17.23
N GLY A 421 9.30 19.77 -18.45
CA GLY A 421 10.06 20.27 -19.60
C GLY A 421 10.51 21.72 -19.47
N PHE A 422 9.82 22.55 -18.70
CA PHE A 422 10.22 23.92 -18.37
C PHE A 422 10.98 24.04 -17.03
N GLY A 423 11.41 22.93 -16.42
CA GLY A 423 12.17 22.95 -15.17
C GLY A 423 11.35 23.24 -13.91
N GLY A 424 10.02 23.14 -13.98
CA GLY A 424 9.14 23.46 -12.85
C GLY A 424 9.32 22.55 -11.63
N GLU A 425 9.67 21.28 -11.84
CA GLU A 425 9.93 20.33 -10.76
C GLU A 425 11.14 20.75 -9.93
N GLU A 426 12.24 21.11 -10.59
CA GLU A 426 13.47 21.56 -9.94
C GLU A 426 13.24 22.88 -9.20
N LEU A 427 12.50 23.82 -9.81
CA LEU A 427 12.12 25.07 -9.16
C LEU A 427 11.36 24.85 -7.84
N VAL A 428 10.39 23.93 -7.83
CA VAL A 428 9.63 23.62 -6.61
C VAL A 428 10.53 22.90 -5.59
N ARG A 429 11.40 22.00 -6.06
CA ARG A 429 12.37 21.30 -5.22
C ARG A 429 13.34 22.26 -4.54
N GLU A 430 13.97 23.15 -5.29
CA GLU A 430 14.87 24.19 -4.78
C GLU A 430 14.16 25.12 -3.80
N PHE A 431 12.95 25.57 -4.13
CA PHE A 431 12.16 26.40 -3.23
C PHE A 431 11.86 25.69 -1.91
N LEU A 432 11.39 24.44 -1.95
CA LEU A 432 11.11 23.66 -0.74
C LEU A 432 12.38 23.36 0.06
N ASN A 433 13.48 23.05 -0.62
CA ASN A 433 14.76 22.73 -0.01
C ASN A 433 15.52 23.94 0.55
N GLY A 434 15.28 25.13 0.00
CA GLY A 434 15.89 26.38 0.48
C GLY A 434 15.22 26.94 1.74
N MET A 435 14.09 26.38 2.16
CA MET A 435 13.38 26.87 3.34
C MET A 435 14.00 26.37 4.65
N PRO A 436 14.16 27.25 5.65
CA PRO A 436 14.60 26.85 6.98
C PRO A 436 13.52 26.01 7.68
N GLY A 437 13.91 24.93 8.36
CA GLY A 437 13.02 24.17 9.24
C GLY A 437 12.64 22.75 8.80
N GLY A 438 13.37 22.16 7.83
CA GLY A 438 13.33 20.74 7.48
C GLY A 438 11.96 20.22 7.03
N PHE A 439 11.76 18.90 7.14
CA PHE A 439 10.54 18.21 6.74
C PHE A 439 9.25 18.90 7.21
N TRP A 440 9.13 19.23 8.50
CA TRP A 440 7.88 19.76 9.04
C TRP A 440 7.50 21.10 8.44
N THR A 441 8.47 21.94 8.12
CA THR A 441 8.20 23.23 7.46
C THR A 441 7.75 23.02 6.02
N GLN A 442 8.45 22.15 5.27
CA GLN A 442 8.05 21.76 3.92
C GLN A 442 6.64 21.15 3.91
N PHE A 443 6.38 20.20 4.81
CA PHE A 443 5.09 19.53 4.98
C PHE A 443 3.97 20.53 5.26
N ILE A 444 4.13 21.43 6.25
CA ILE A 444 3.09 22.42 6.60
C ILE A 444 2.82 23.36 5.42
N ILE A 445 3.84 23.80 4.71
CA ILE A 445 3.69 24.69 3.56
C ILE A 445 3.00 23.98 2.40
N VAL A 446 3.40 22.75 2.08
CA VAL A 446 2.74 21.93 1.06
C VAL A 446 1.27 21.68 1.44
N MET A 447 0.98 21.36 2.71
CA MET A 447 -0.40 21.22 3.18
C MET A 447 -1.17 22.53 3.06
N ALA A 448 -0.58 23.68 3.39
CA ALA A 448 -1.22 24.98 3.23
C ALA A 448 -1.50 25.31 1.75
N VAL A 449 -0.56 24.98 0.85
CA VAL A 449 -0.75 25.16 -0.61
C VAL A 449 -1.88 24.27 -1.12
N ILE A 450 -1.88 22.97 -0.78
CA ILE A 450 -2.96 22.04 -1.13
C ILE A 450 -4.31 22.53 -0.59
N PHE A 451 -4.31 23.02 0.65
CA PHE A 451 -5.52 23.56 1.29
C PHE A 451 -6.07 24.78 0.54
N VAL A 452 -5.22 25.72 0.10
CA VAL A 452 -5.66 26.89 -0.67
C VAL A 452 -6.06 26.50 -2.10
N LEU A 453 -5.33 25.59 -2.73
CA LEU A 453 -5.64 25.12 -4.08
C LEU A 453 -7.00 24.39 -4.14
N GLY A 454 -7.35 23.64 -3.10
CA GLY A 454 -8.65 22.96 -3.03
C GLY A 454 -9.86 23.89 -2.90
N PHE A 455 -9.66 25.20 -2.80
CA PHE A 455 -10.74 26.17 -2.94
C PHE A 455 -11.17 26.33 -4.40
N PHE A 456 -10.25 26.09 -5.34
CA PHE A 456 -10.45 26.34 -6.76
C PHE A 456 -10.41 25.07 -7.61
N LEU A 457 -9.67 24.05 -7.14
CA LEU A 457 -9.44 22.80 -7.83
C LEU A 457 -10.17 21.66 -7.11
N ASP A 458 -10.75 20.75 -7.89
CA ASP A 458 -11.32 19.52 -7.35
C ASP A 458 -10.17 18.55 -6.95
N PHE A 459 -10.48 17.52 -6.17
CA PHE A 459 -9.46 16.67 -5.53
C PHE A 459 -8.70 15.86 -6.57
N ILE A 460 -9.33 15.53 -7.70
CA ILE A 460 -8.72 14.78 -8.79
C ILE A 460 -7.58 15.62 -9.36
N GLU A 461 -7.80 16.90 -9.57
CA GLU A 461 -6.82 17.84 -10.09
C GLU A 461 -5.64 17.96 -9.14
N ILE A 462 -5.90 18.12 -7.83
CA ILE A 462 -4.82 18.20 -6.85
C ILE A 462 -4.04 16.88 -6.81
N ALA A 463 -4.73 15.75 -6.78
CA ALA A 463 -4.11 14.43 -6.73
C ALA A 463 -3.20 14.17 -7.93
N VAL A 464 -3.56 14.62 -9.13
CA VAL A 464 -2.79 14.29 -10.34
C VAL A 464 -1.82 15.40 -10.74
N VAL A 465 -2.06 16.66 -10.33
CA VAL A 465 -1.17 17.78 -10.63
C VAL A 465 -0.20 18.06 -9.50
N VAL A 466 -0.70 18.22 -8.27
CA VAL A 466 0.11 18.71 -7.15
C VAL A 466 0.90 17.58 -6.50
N VAL A 467 0.28 16.42 -6.25
CA VAL A 467 0.91 15.30 -5.53
C VAL A 467 2.17 14.78 -6.22
N PRO A 468 2.21 14.55 -7.55
CA PRO A 468 3.44 14.08 -8.21
C PRO A 468 4.60 15.07 -8.12
N ILE A 469 4.31 16.36 -7.91
CA ILE A 469 5.33 17.40 -7.76
C ILE A 469 5.86 17.41 -6.33
N VAL A 470 4.97 17.42 -5.33
CA VAL A 470 5.36 17.65 -3.93
C VAL A 470 5.69 16.37 -3.15
N ALA A 471 5.04 15.26 -3.47
CA ALA A 471 5.18 14.02 -2.70
C ALA A 471 6.55 13.37 -2.83
N PRO A 472 7.20 13.30 -4.02
CA PRO A 472 8.54 12.72 -4.11
C PRO A 472 9.54 13.47 -3.21
N ILE A 473 9.42 14.80 -3.15
CA ILE A 473 10.28 15.67 -2.35
C ILE A 473 10.09 15.34 -0.86
N LEU A 474 8.83 15.31 -0.39
CA LEU A 474 8.51 15.02 1.01
C LEU A 474 8.86 13.59 1.43
N LEU A 475 8.67 12.61 0.55
CA LEU A 475 8.98 11.20 0.82
C LEU A 475 10.48 10.91 0.78
N SER A 476 11.25 11.69 0.03
CA SER A 476 12.70 11.51 -0.07
C SER A 476 13.43 11.88 1.22
N ASP A 477 12.86 12.75 2.07
CA ASP A 477 13.49 13.20 3.33
C ASP A 477 13.75 12.01 4.29
N PRO A 478 15.02 11.68 4.58
CA PRO A 478 15.38 10.56 5.45
C PRO A 478 15.17 10.86 6.94
N GLY A 479 15.06 12.13 7.34
CA GLY A 479 14.88 12.53 8.74
C GLY A 479 13.49 12.23 9.27
N ALA A 480 12.46 12.51 8.48
CA ALA A 480 11.08 12.21 8.86
C ALA A 480 10.65 10.79 8.49
N ASN A 481 11.21 10.23 7.40
CA ASN A 481 10.96 8.89 6.90
C ASN A 481 9.47 8.47 6.94
N VAL A 482 8.63 9.33 6.36
CA VAL A 482 7.17 9.12 6.37
C VAL A 482 6.75 8.10 5.31
N THR A 483 5.73 7.30 5.61
CA THR A 483 5.18 6.35 4.64
C THR A 483 4.33 7.08 3.59
N ALA A 484 4.29 6.55 2.37
CA ALA A 484 3.36 6.98 1.34
C ALA A 484 1.90 6.87 1.83
N VAL A 485 1.60 5.85 2.65
CA VAL A 485 0.27 5.65 3.21
C VAL A 485 -0.15 6.82 4.12
N TRP A 486 0.73 7.20 5.04
CA TRP A 486 0.47 8.31 5.95
C TRP A 486 0.32 9.64 5.21
N LEU A 487 1.21 9.92 4.25
CA LEU A 487 1.15 11.15 3.47
C LEU A 487 -0.17 11.24 2.67
N GLY A 488 -0.62 10.14 2.07
CA GLY A 488 -1.88 10.10 1.32
C GLY A 488 -3.11 10.35 2.19
N VAL A 489 -3.17 9.77 3.38
CA VAL A 489 -4.25 10.04 4.33
C VAL A 489 -4.26 11.51 4.78
N MET A 490 -3.08 12.09 5.03
CA MET A 490 -2.95 13.51 5.39
C MET A 490 -3.41 14.43 4.26
N ILE A 491 -3.01 14.15 3.02
CA ILE A 491 -3.47 14.88 1.83
C ILE A 491 -5.00 14.75 1.69
N GLY A 492 -5.56 13.54 1.84
CA GLY A 492 -6.99 13.28 1.76
C GLY A 492 -7.80 14.07 2.80
N LEU A 493 -7.38 14.07 4.07
CA LEU A 493 -8.01 14.86 5.13
C LEU A 493 -7.90 16.37 4.87
N ASN A 494 -6.78 16.83 4.34
CA ASN A 494 -6.56 18.24 4.04
C ASN A 494 -7.45 18.72 2.88
N ILE A 495 -7.49 17.96 1.77
CA ILE A 495 -8.40 18.22 0.64
C ILE A 495 -9.85 18.27 1.11
N GLN A 496 -10.25 17.34 1.99
CA GLN A 496 -11.58 17.33 2.58
C GLN A 496 -11.91 18.60 3.36
N THR A 497 -10.95 19.10 4.13
CA THR A 497 -11.09 20.34 4.90
C THR A 497 -11.22 21.54 3.98
N SER A 498 -10.44 21.56 2.90
CA SER A 498 -10.54 22.59 1.87
C SER A 498 -11.93 22.65 1.22
N PHE A 499 -12.52 21.50 0.91
CA PHE A 499 -13.84 21.40 0.28
C PHE A 499 -15.00 21.98 1.13
N LEU A 500 -14.76 22.15 2.43
CA LEU A 500 -15.70 22.73 3.38
C LEU A 500 -15.42 24.20 3.69
N THR A 501 -14.30 24.77 3.27
CA THR A 501 -13.86 26.08 3.74
C THR A 501 -14.47 27.24 2.92
N PRO A 502 -15.21 28.18 3.54
CA PRO A 502 -15.72 29.37 2.86
C PRO A 502 -14.60 30.30 2.36
N PRO A 503 -14.82 31.09 1.30
CA PRO A 503 -16.09 31.25 0.57
C PRO A 503 -16.30 30.24 -0.56
N PHE A 504 -15.29 29.44 -0.91
CA PHE A 504 -15.25 28.66 -2.15
C PHE A 504 -15.52 27.16 -2.01
N GLY A 505 -15.61 26.61 -0.79
CA GLY A 505 -15.78 25.16 -0.58
C GLY A 505 -16.90 24.56 -1.44
N PHE A 506 -16.53 23.63 -2.35
CA PHE A 506 -17.46 23.02 -3.32
C PHE A 506 -18.69 22.40 -2.65
N ALA A 507 -18.51 21.75 -1.51
CA ALA A 507 -19.61 21.17 -0.75
C ALA A 507 -20.65 22.24 -0.34
N LEU A 508 -20.20 23.45 -0.01
CA LEU A 508 -21.09 24.54 0.36
C LEU A 508 -21.91 25.04 -0.83
N PHE A 509 -21.31 25.10 -2.03
CA PHE A 509 -22.01 25.48 -3.25
C PHE A 509 -23.00 24.41 -3.71
N TYR A 510 -22.63 23.14 -3.64
CA TYR A 510 -23.53 22.02 -3.92
C TYR A 510 -24.74 22.03 -2.99
N LEU A 511 -24.51 22.23 -1.68
CA LEU A 511 -25.60 22.37 -0.73
C LEU A 511 -26.45 23.61 -1.01
N ARG A 512 -25.82 24.75 -1.33
CA ARG A 512 -26.55 25.97 -1.67
C ARG A 512 -27.41 25.79 -2.92
N GLY A 513 -26.98 25.00 -3.90
CA GLY A 513 -27.73 24.70 -5.12
C GLY A 513 -29.07 24.00 -4.86
N VAL A 514 -29.18 23.25 -3.77
CA VAL A 514 -30.41 22.51 -3.39
C VAL A 514 -31.13 23.08 -2.17
N ALA A 515 -30.48 23.96 -1.41
CA ALA A 515 -31.08 24.54 -0.21
C ALA A 515 -32.25 25.48 -0.56
N PRO A 516 -33.36 25.44 0.21
CA PRO A 516 -34.51 26.30 -0.03
C PRO A 516 -34.14 27.77 0.22
N ALA A 517 -34.83 28.70 -0.45
CA ALA A 517 -34.53 30.14 -0.43
C ALA A 517 -34.53 30.78 0.98
N MET A 518 -35.16 30.13 1.96
CA MET A 518 -35.13 30.57 3.36
C MET A 518 -33.74 30.44 4.01
N VAL A 519 -32.88 29.55 3.51
CA VAL A 519 -31.53 29.30 4.02
C VAL A 519 -30.55 30.27 3.36
N LYS A 520 -29.97 31.18 4.15
CA LYS A 520 -29.00 32.16 3.64
C LYS A 520 -27.61 31.53 3.55
N THR A 521 -26.82 31.90 2.54
CA THR A 521 -25.43 31.44 2.37
C THR A 521 -24.58 31.68 3.63
N LEU A 522 -24.77 32.82 4.31
CA LEU A 522 -24.08 33.12 5.56
C LEU A 522 -24.38 32.11 6.69
N GLN A 523 -25.59 31.51 6.70
CA GLN A 523 -25.93 30.47 7.67
C GLN A 523 -25.21 29.17 7.35
N ILE A 524 -25.06 28.82 6.06
CA ILE A 524 -24.25 27.67 5.62
C ILE A 524 -22.79 27.87 6.06
N TYR A 525 -22.22 29.05 5.81
CA TYR A 525 -20.84 29.37 6.21
C TYR A 525 -20.64 29.33 7.72
N LYS A 526 -21.56 29.92 8.51
CA LYS A 526 -21.49 29.83 9.98
C LYS A 526 -21.65 28.39 10.48
N GLY A 527 -22.42 27.57 9.77
CA GLY A 527 -22.67 26.18 10.09
C GLY A 527 -21.45 25.28 9.98
N VAL A 528 -20.59 25.53 8.98
CA VAL A 528 -19.45 24.65 8.68
C VAL A 528 -18.20 24.96 9.52
N ILE A 529 -18.05 26.18 10.05
CA ILE A 529 -16.87 26.60 10.84
C ILE A 529 -16.52 25.61 11.97
N PRO A 530 -17.47 25.14 12.81
CA PRO A 530 -17.14 24.15 13.84
C PRO A 530 -16.58 22.85 13.25
N PHE A 531 -17.11 22.38 12.12
CA PHE A 531 -16.65 21.14 11.48
C PHE A 531 -15.26 21.30 10.87
N ILE A 532 -14.92 22.47 10.31
CA ILE A 532 -13.56 22.78 9.85
C ILE A 532 -12.57 22.72 11.03
N VAL A 533 -12.93 23.32 12.17
CA VAL A 533 -12.07 23.26 13.37
C VAL A 533 -11.89 21.81 13.83
N LEU A 534 -12.95 20.99 13.81
CA LEU A 534 -12.86 19.57 14.15
C LEU A 534 -11.98 18.78 13.17
N GLN A 535 -12.01 19.11 11.87
CA GLN A 535 -11.13 18.49 10.88
C GLN A 535 -9.67 18.89 11.07
N LEU A 536 -9.39 20.15 11.35
CA LEU A 536 -8.02 20.59 11.66
C LEU A 536 -7.48 19.91 12.92
N ILE A 537 -8.34 19.71 13.93
CA ILE A 537 -8.00 18.92 15.12
C ILE A 537 -7.73 17.45 14.73
N ALA A 538 -8.59 16.84 13.93
CA ALA A 538 -8.40 15.46 13.46
C ALA A 538 -7.10 15.31 12.64
N LEU A 539 -6.80 16.27 11.76
CA LEU A 539 -5.55 16.34 10.99
C LEU A 539 -4.33 16.44 11.92
N GLY A 540 -4.41 17.26 12.97
CA GLY A 540 -3.36 17.34 13.99
C GLY A 540 -3.17 16.03 14.76
N ILE A 541 -4.26 15.35 15.14
CA ILE A 541 -4.21 14.06 15.83
C ILE A 541 -3.53 13.01 14.95
N VAL A 542 -3.99 12.83 13.71
CA VAL A 542 -3.45 11.86 12.76
C VAL A 542 -2.00 12.19 12.40
N GLY A 543 -1.69 13.48 12.26
CA GLY A 543 -0.34 13.95 11.96
C GLY A 543 0.67 13.68 13.08
N SER A 544 0.25 13.83 14.34
CA SER A 544 1.11 13.61 15.52
C SER A 544 1.28 12.13 15.89
N TYR A 545 0.38 11.25 15.43
CA TYR A 545 0.38 9.84 15.78
C TYR A 545 0.25 8.95 14.54
N PRO A 546 1.34 8.73 13.79
CA PRO A 546 1.38 7.89 12.59
C PRO A 546 0.79 6.47 12.73
N PRO A 547 0.87 5.80 13.89
CA PRO A 547 0.28 4.46 14.04
C PRO A 547 -1.24 4.40 13.80
N LEU A 548 -1.97 5.52 13.89
CA LEU A 548 -3.39 5.55 13.50
C LEU A 548 -3.59 5.18 12.02
N VAL A 549 -2.60 5.48 11.18
CA VAL A 549 -2.63 5.19 9.74
C VAL A 549 -1.87 3.91 9.42
N ASN A 550 -0.65 3.73 9.94
CA ASN A 550 0.24 2.67 9.48
C ASN A 550 0.00 1.30 10.16
N TYR A 551 -0.60 1.26 11.36
CA TYR A 551 -0.74 0.02 12.11
C TYR A 551 -1.71 -0.98 11.49
N LEU A 552 -2.86 -0.51 10.99
CA LEU A 552 -3.85 -1.42 10.42
C LEU A 552 -3.38 -2.05 9.09
N PRO A 553 -2.78 -1.30 8.14
CA PRO A 553 -2.14 -1.87 6.96
C PRO A 553 -1.06 -2.90 7.30
N SER A 554 -0.09 -2.54 8.15
CA SER A 554 1.01 -3.44 8.53
C SER A 554 0.51 -4.71 9.22
N ARG A 555 -0.45 -4.58 10.15
CA ARG A 555 -1.07 -5.72 10.83
C ARG A 555 -1.73 -6.69 9.86
N VAL A 556 -2.45 -6.16 8.86
CA VAL A 556 -3.17 -6.99 7.89
C VAL A 556 -2.19 -7.68 6.94
N SER A 557 -1.20 -6.95 6.43
CA SER A 557 -0.16 -7.49 5.56
C SER A 557 0.65 -8.61 6.26
N LEU A 558 1.09 -8.38 7.50
CA LEU A 558 1.94 -9.33 8.23
C LEU A 558 1.19 -10.54 8.81
N LEU A 559 -0.14 -10.48 8.90
CA LEU A 559 -0.98 -11.63 9.30
C LEU A 559 -1.62 -12.36 8.11
N GLY A 560 -1.46 -11.84 6.90
CA GLY A 560 -2.01 -12.43 5.69
C GLY A 560 -1.25 -13.67 5.23
N GLU A 561 -1.86 -14.45 4.35
CA GLU A 561 -1.20 -15.61 3.72
C GLU A 561 -0.05 -15.19 2.78
N THR A 562 -0.10 -13.96 2.28
CA THR A 562 0.92 -13.33 1.44
C THR A 562 1.91 -12.47 2.24
N ALA A 563 2.01 -12.71 3.56
CA ALA A 563 2.93 -11.95 4.42
C ALA A 563 4.38 -12.10 3.93
N PRO A 564 5.18 -11.01 3.96
CA PRO A 564 6.59 -11.11 3.62
C PRO A 564 7.32 -12.04 4.62
N PRO A 565 8.31 -12.82 4.15
CA PRO A 565 9.06 -13.70 5.03
C PRO A 565 9.81 -12.89 6.09
N PRO A 566 10.02 -13.44 7.30
CA PRO A 566 10.78 -12.80 8.38
C PRO A 566 12.18 -12.32 8.01
N ARG A 567 12.80 -12.92 6.99
CA ARG A 567 14.09 -12.52 6.42
C ARG A 567 14.05 -11.19 5.62
N ASN A 568 12.87 -10.61 5.39
CA ASN A 568 12.74 -9.34 4.66
C ASN A 568 13.62 -8.23 5.29
N PRO A 569 14.52 -7.57 4.53
CA PRO A 569 15.41 -6.53 5.04
C PRO A 569 14.69 -5.42 5.82
N GLN A 570 13.53 -4.96 5.34
CA GLN A 570 12.79 -3.83 5.93
C GLN A 570 12.26 -4.13 7.35
N LEU A 571 12.18 -5.40 7.74
CA LEU A 571 11.69 -5.82 9.05
C LEU A 571 12.81 -6.11 10.04
N GLN A 572 14.07 -6.16 9.60
CA GLN A 572 15.17 -6.68 10.41
C GLN A 572 15.44 -5.88 11.67
N LEU A 573 15.39 -4.54 11.59
CA LEU A 573 15.60 -3.71 12.78
C LEU A 573 14.53 -3.98 13.85
N CYS A 574 13.27 -4.07 13.46
CA CYS A 574 12.17 -4.40 14.38
C CYS A 574 12.29 -5.84 14.91
N LEU A 575 12.72 -6.78 14.07
CA LEU A 575 12.90 -8.17 14.44
C LEU A 575 14.03 -8.33 15.47
N GLU A 576 15.13 -7.63 15.26
CA GLU A 576 16.27 -7.60 16.19
C GLU A 576 15.88 -6.98 17.53
N ASP A 577 15.12 -5.87 17.53
CA ASP A 577 14.56 -5.27 18.75
C ASP A 577 13.67 -6.29 19.50
N TYR A 578 12.81 -7.03 18.78
CA TYR A 578 11.96 -8.08 19.36
C TYR A 578 12.77 -9.26 19.94
N VAL A 579 13.78 -9.74 19.23
CA VAL A 579 14.63 -10.85 19.70
C VAL A 579 15.44 -10.42 20.92
N SER A 580 15.98 -9.20 20.92
CA SER A 580 16.70 -8.64 22.07
C SER A 580 15.83 -8.61 23.32
N ASP A 581 14.60 -8.10 23.21
CA ASP A 581 13.63 -8.08 24.30
C ASP A 581 13.28 -9.49 24.79
N ARG A 582 13.14 -10.45 23.88
CA ARG A 582 12.84 -11.85 24.22
C ARG A 582 13.97 -12.53 24.97
N LEU A 583 15.21 -12.39 24.48
CA LEU A 583 16.40 -12.93 25.12
C LEU A 583 16.66 -12.30 26.50
N ALA A 584 16.25 -11.04 26.70
CA ALA A 584 16.31 -10.40 28.01
C ALA A 584 15.22 -10.91 28.98
N SER A 585 14.06 -11.33 28.46
CA SER A 585 12.91 -11.75 29.26
C SER A 585 12.92 -13.24 29.67
N THR A 586 13.58 -14.09 28.88
CA THR A 586 13.45 -15.55 28.96
C THR A 586 14.81 -16.22 28.69
N THR A 587 15.14 -17.29 29.44
CA THR A 587 16.40 -18.04 29.28
C THR A 587 16.30 -19.26 28.36
N THR A 588 15.13 -19.57 27.80
CA THR A 588 14.85 -20.78 27.01
C THR A 588 15.88 -21.05 25.92
N ALA A 589 16.26 -20.05 25.12
CA ALA A 589 17.26 -20.21 24.06
C ALA A 589 18.66 -20.53 24.64
N GLN A 590 19.05 -19.84 25.72
CA GLN A 590 20.34 -20.06 26.39
C GLN A 590 20.41 -21.46 27.02
N ASP A 591 19.31 -21.89 27.67
CA ASP A 591 19.19 -23.19 28.30
C ASP A 591 19.24 -24.31 27.23
N ALA A 592 18.54 -24.12 26.10
CA ALA A 592 18.56 -25.04 24.95
C ALA A 592 19.97 -25.19 24.36
N ILE A 593 20.66 -24.08 24.09
CA ILE A 593 22.04 -24.07 23.58
C ILE A 593 23.00 -24.76 24.57
N SER A 594 22.87 -24.49 25.87
CA SER A 594 23.73 -25.11 26.89
C SER A 594 23.53 -26.62 26.99
N THR A 595 22.29 -27.08 26.84
CA THR A 595 21.92 -28.50 26.84
C THR A 595 22.44 -29.19 25.58
N ALA A 596 22.37 -28.52 24.44
CA ALA A 596 22.78 -29.06 23.15
C ALA A 596 24.27 -29.38 23.04
N LYS A 597 25.12 -28.55 23.65
CA LYS A 597 26.57 -28.81 23.68
C LYS A 597 26.99 -30.05 24.44
N MET A 598 26.10 -30.63 25.25
CA MET A 598 26.35 -31.86 25.99
C MET A 598 25.86 -33.10 25.24
N MET A 599 25.31 -32.95 24.04
CA MET A 599 24.84 -34.06 23.22
C MET A 599 26.02 -34.87 22.68
N ASP A 600 25.83 -36.19 22.59
CA ASP A 600 26.79 -37.10 21.98
C ASP A 600 26.45 -37.27 20.49
N LEU A 601 27.20 -36.61 19.61
CA LEU A 601 26.95 -36.60 18.17
C LEU A 601 27.61 -37.78 17.43
N SER A 602 28.28 -38.71 18.13
CA SER A 602 29.04 -39.79 17.48
C SER A 602 28.20 -40.76 16.66
N ALA A 603 26.87 -40.74 16.83
CA ALA A 603 25.93 -41.55 16.07
C ALA A 603 25.57 -40.97 14.70
N LEU A 604 25.91 -39.69 14.45
CA LEU A 604 25.70 -39.04 13.16
C LEU A 604 26.93 -39.22 12.25
N PRO A 605 26.75 -39.22 10.92
CA PRO A 605 27.84 -39.06 9.95
C PRO A 605 28.66 -37.79 10.22
N GLU A 606 29.93 -37.78 9.79
CA GLU A 606 30.87 -36.67 10.02
C GLU A 606 30.31 -35.33 9.53
N ASP A 607 29.72 -35.29 8.33
CA ASP A 607 29.15 -34.08 7.73
C ASP A 607 27.98 -33.51 8.57
N LEU A 608 27.05 -34.37 9.02
CA LEU A 608 25.90 -33.95 9.83
C LEU A 608 26.29 -33.58 11.27
N ALA A 609 27.33 -34.23 11.80
CA ALA A 609 27.90 -33.89 13.11
C ALA A 609 28.60 -32.52 13.06
N GLU A 610 29.39 -32.25 12.01
CA GLU A 610 30.03 -30.95 11.77
C GLU A 610 28.98 -29.84 11.65
N GLU A 611 27.91 -30.06 10.89
CA GLU A 611 26.81 -29.10 10.72
C GLU A 611 26.10 -28.76 12.05
N MET A 612 25.92 -29.75 12.93
CA MET A 612 25.38 -29.54 14.27
C MET A 612 26.34 -28.75 15.17
N GLU A 613 27.63 -29.09 15.15
CA GLU A 613 28.67 -28.39 15.92
C GLU A 613 28.80 -26.92 15.48
N ASP A 614 28.81 -26.68 14.17
CA ASP A 614 28.81 -25.35 13.58
C ASP A 614 27.56 -24.55 13.95
N GLY A 615 26.39 -25.20 13.93
CA GLY A 615 25.14 -24.60 14.40
C GLY A 615 25.21 -24.16 15.86
N PHE A 616 25.75 -25.00 16.74
CA PHE A 616 25.90 -24.68 18.17
C PHE A 616 26.91 -23.54 18.41
N ALA A 617 28.03 -23.54 17.68
CA ALA A 617 29.03 -22.48 17.75
C ALA A 617 28.49 -21.14 17.20
N ALA A 618 27.69 -21.21 16.13
CA ALA A 618 27.00 -20.05 15.58
C ALA A 618 25.97 -19.49 16.57
N ALA A 619 25.27 -20.33 17.34
CA ALA A 619 24.30 -19.90 18.34
C ALA A 619 24.94 -19.05 19.45
N ASP A 620 26.09 -19.48 19.98
CA ASP A 620 26.88 -18.68 20.94
C ASP A 620 27.30 -17.34 20.34
N THR A 621 27.84 -17.39 19.12
CA THR A 621 28.30 -16.20 18.42
C THR A 621 27.14 -15.24 18.19
N ALA A 622 25.95 -15.74 17.86
CA ALA A 622 24.76 -14.92 17.68
C ALA A 622 24.34 -14.23 19.00
N LEU A 623 24.36 -14.93 20.14
CA LEU A 623 24.09 -14.33 21.44
C LEU A 623 25.12 -13.26 21.84
N GLU A 624 26.40 -13.53 21.60
CA GLU A 624 27.48 -12.56 21.82
C GLU A 624 27.27 -11.30 20.96
N LYS A 625 27.00 -11.50 19.65
CA LYS A 625 26.76 -10.40 18.72
C LYS A 625 25.49 -9.63 19.05
N MET A 626 24.47 -10.25 19.62
CA MET A 626 23.25 -9.54 20.07
C MET A 626 23.54 -8.58 21.24
N GLU A 627 24.37 -8.98 22.22
CA GLU A 627 24.79 -8.05 23.27
C GLU A 627 25.74 -6.97 22.70
N GLU A 628 26.61 -7.33 21.76
CA GLU A 628 27.46 -6.36 21.05
C GLU A 628 26.60 -5.33 20.30
N ILE A 629 25.54 -5.74 19.60
CA ILE A 629 24.57 -4.83 18.96
C ILE A 629 23.97 -3.90 20.01
N ARG A 630 23.56 -4.40 21.19
CA ARG A 630 22.98 -3.55 22.23
C ARG A 630 23.97 -2.47 22.72
N THR A 631 25.23 -2.85 22.91
CA THR A 631 26.28 -1.92 23.37
C THR A 631 26.71 -0.93 22.29
N THR A 632 26.88 -1.38 21.05
CA THR A 632 27.26 -0.54 19.90
C THR A 632 26.12 0.40 19.52
N HIS A 633 24.86 -0.07 19.53
CA HIS A 633 23.68 0.76 19.30
C HIS A 633 23.55 1.88 20.35
N ALA A 634 23.75 1.56 21.64
CA ALA A 634 23.76 2.57 22.70
C ALA A 634 24.88 3.60 22.51
N ALA A 635 26.07 3.16 22.09
CA ALA A 635 27.18 4.07 21.78
C ALA A 635 26.87 5.00 20.60
N VAL A 636 26.18 4.49 19.56
CA VAL A 636 25.72 5.28 18.41
C VAL A 636 24.64 6.28 18.85
N GLU A 637 23.65 5.89 19.66
CA GLU A 637 22.64 6.80 20.20
C GLU A 637 23.25 7.92 21.06
N ASP A 638 24.18 7.59 21.94
CA ASP A 638 24.86 8.58 22.80
C ASP A 638 25.65 9.58 21.94
N ALA A 639 26.41 9.09 20.95
CA ALA A 639 27.17 9.94 20.02
C ALA A 639 26.28 10.77 19.10
N THR A 640 25.08 10.27 18.75
CA THR A 640 24.13 10.94 17.84
C THR A 640 23.74 12.33 18.33
N THR A 641 23.62 12.54 19.65
CA THR A 641 23.16 13.81 20.23
C THR A 641 24.09 14.98 19.88
N GLU A 642 25.41 14.74 19.87
CA GLU A 642 26.42 15.75 19.52
C GLU A 642 26.76 15.78 18.03
N TYR A 643 26.72 14.62 17.37
CA TYR A 643 27.04 14.48 15.94
C TYR A 643 25.98 15.10 15.03
N ARG A 644 24.70 14.85 15.30
CA ARG A 644 23.59 15.22 14.41
C ARG A 644 23.51 16.72 14.09
N PRO A 645 23.63 17.66 15.06
CA PRO A 645 23.61 19.08 14.74
C PRO A 645 24.78 19.51 13.84
N GLN A 646 25.95 18.87 14.00
CA GLN A 646 27.13 19.13 13.17
C GLN A 646 26.94 18.57 11.77
N LEU A 647 26.47 17.33 11.64
CA LEU A 647 26.12 16.70 10.36
C LEU A 647 25.14 17.58 9.58
N ILE A 648 24.03 18.01 10.18
CA ILE A 648 23.04 18.86 9.49
C ILE A 648 23.68 20.17 9.00
N LYS A 649 24.55 20.77 9.82
CA LYS A 649 25.26 22.00 9.44
C LYS A 649 26.21 21.78 8.28
N VAL A 650 27.03 20.72 8.32
CA VAL A 650 28.00 20.42 7.26
C VAL A 650 27.30 19.98 5.99
N ARG A 651 26.31 19.08 6.06
CA ARG A 651 25.49 18.69 4.90
C ARG A 651 24.79 19.87 4.26
N SER A 652 24.32 20.84 5.06
CA SER A 652 23.75 22.08 4.51
C SER A 652 24.79 22.93 3.76
N ILE A 653 26.04 22.96 4.22
CA ILE A 653 27.13 23.68 3.55
C ILE A 653 27.55 22.93 2.28
N GLU A 654 27.72 21.61 2.34
CA GLU A 654 28.04 20.76 1.18
C GLU A 654 26.97 20.83 0.10
N LYS A 655 25.68 20.91 0.49
CA LYS A 655 24.58 21.14 -0.45
C LYS A 655 24.73 22.48 -1.18
N GLN A 656 25.09 23.55 -0.48
CA GLN A 656 25.32 24.87 -1.09
C GLN A 656 26.56 24.85 -2.01
N ILE A 657 27.65 24.24 -1.57
CA ILE A 657 28.86 24.07 -2.38
C ILE A 657 28.54 23.33 -3.68
N ARG A 658 27.74 22.25 -3.61
CA ARG A 658 27.35 21.49 -4.80
C ARG A 658 26.57 22.31 -5.81
N GLY A 659 25.59 23.11 -5.36
CA GLY A 659 24.87 24.03 -6.24
C GLY A 659 25.80 25.00 -6.95
N LEU A 660 26.73 25.61 -6.21
CA LEU A 660 27.74 26.51 -6.80
C LEU A 660 28.71 25.78 -7.75
N VAL A 661 29.09 24.53 -7.44
CA VAL A 661 29.96 23.72 -8.32
C VAL A 661 29.25 23.40 -9.62
N GLU A 662 27.96 23.07 -9.59
CA GLU A 662 27.17 22.82 -10.80
C GLU A 662 27.05 24.09 -11.65
N GLU A 663 26.73 25.23 -11.04
CA GLU A 663 26.73 26.54 -11.73
C GLU A 663 28.11 26.84 -12.34
N ARG A 664 29.19 26.58 -11.58
CA ARG A 664 30.58 26.79 -12.02
C ARG A 664 30.94 25.87 -13.18
N ASP A 665 30.54 24.60 -13.15
CA ASP A 665 30.79 23.63 -14.21
C ASP A 665 30.02 23.97 -15.49
N VAL A 666 28.78 24.46 -15.37
CA VAL A 666 28.00 24.96 -16.51
C VAL A 666 28.65 26.19 -17.13
N ALA A 667 29.07 27.16 -16.30
CA ALA A 667 29.78 28.35 -16.76
C ALA A 667 31.12 28.00 -17.42
N ALA A 668 31.91 27.13 -16.81
CA ALA A 668 33.20 26.65 -17.34
C ALA A 668 33.03 25.86 -18.64
N THR A 669 32.00 25.00 -18.72
CA THR A 669 31.68 24.27 -19.96
C THR A 669 31.27 25.23 -21.07
N THR A 670 30.48 26.26 -20.75
CA THR A 670 30.08 27.30 -21.71
C THR A 670 31.29 28.09 -22.20
N LEU A 671 32.19 28.48 -21.28
CA LEU A 671 33.45 29.14 -21.60
C LEU A 671 34.32 28.28 -22.54
N SER A 672 34.45 26.97 -22.26
CA SER A 672 35.25 26.06 -23.08
C SER A 672 34.72 25.88 -24.52
N ARG A 673 33.41 26.13 -24.72
CA ARG A 673 32.73 26.02 -26.03
C ARG A 673 32.75 27.34 -26.82
N LEU A 674 33.13 28.45 -26.20
CA LEU A 674 33.20 29.76 -26.87
C LEU A 674 34.50 29.88 -27.68
N GLY A 675 34.39 30.44 -28.89
CA GLY A 675 35.57 30.77 -29.70
C GLY A 675 36.35 31.94 -29.11
N PRO A 676 37.66 32.09 -29.44
CA PRO A 676 38.54 33.11 -28.87
C PRO A 676 38.13 34.57 -29.14
N ASP A 677 37.17 34.81 -30.04
CA ASP A 677 36.67 36.14 -30.42
C ASP A 677 35.31 36.50 -29.76
N SER A 678 34.87 35.77 -28.72
CA SER A 678 33.59 36.06 -28.05
C SER A 678 33.73 37.12 -26.94
N ASP A 679 32.91 38.17 -27.02
CA ASP A 679 32.83 39.23 -25.99
C ASP A 679 32.38 38.72 -24.60
N ARG A 680 31.76 37.52 -24.50
CA ARG A 680 31.30 36.91 -23.24
C ARG A 680 32.37 36.09 -22.52
N GLY A 681 33.53 35.85 -23.12
CA GLY A 681 34.61 35.07 -22.50
C GLY A 681 35.08 35.65 -21.16
N PRO A 682 35.46 36.95 -21.09
CA PRO A 682 35.93 37.56 -19.85
C PRO A 682 34.86 37.64 -18.75
N GLU A 683 33.58 37.77 -19.12
CA GLU A 683 32.46 37.78 -18.17
C GLU A 683 32.31 36.41 -17.51
N LEU A 684 32.34 35.32 -18.30
CA LEU A 684 32.26 33.95 -17.78
C LEU A 684 33.50 33.55 -16.98
N GLU A 685 34.70 34.03 -17.35
CA GLU A 685 35.91 33.84 -16.55
C GLU A 685 35.78 34.50 -15.16
N ALA A 686 35.22 35.72 -15.10
CA ALA A 686 34.98 36.41 -13.84
C ALA A 686 33.89 35.71 -13.01
N GLU A 687 32.85 35.18 -13.65
CA GLU A 687 31.79 34.40 -13.00
C GLU A 687 32.33 33.10 -12.39
N VAL A 688 33.13 32.34 -13.14
CA VAL A 688 33.80 31.13 -12.63
C VAL A 688 34.70 31.46 -11.44
N ALA A 689 35.51 32.52 -11.54
CA ALA A 689 36.39 32.94 -10.44
C ALA A 689 35.61 33.37 -9.18
N HIS A 690 34.48 34.07 -9.36
CA HIS A 690 33.60 34.43 -8.25
C HIS A 690 32.97 33.21 -7.58
N LEU A 691 32.47 32.26 -8.37
CA LEU A 691 31.90 31.01 -7.87
C LEU A 691 32.95 30.19 -7.11
N ASP A 692 34.19 30.11 -7.62
CA ASP A 692 35.30 29.46 -6.91
C ASP A 692 35.62 30.15 -5.57
N GLU A 693 35.59 31.49 -5.50
CA GLU A 693 35.77 32.23 -4.25
C GLU A 693 34.65 31.95 -3.24
N GLU A 694 33.39 31.91 -3.68
CA GLU A 694 32.25 31.54 -2.82
C GLU A 694 32.33 30.10 -2.32
N ILE A 695 32.73 29.16 -3.18
CA ILE A 695 32.94 27.75 -2.82
C ILE A 695 34.00 27.64 -1.71
N GLU A 696 35.14 28.32 -1.87
CA GLU A 696 36.20 28.30 -0.84
C GLU A 696 35.75 29.00 0.46
N ALA A 697 34.97 30.09 0.35
CA ALA A 697 34.40 30.76 1.52
C ALA A 697 33.40 29.87 2.28
N LEU A 698 32.64 29.02 1.58
CA LEU A 698 31.74 28.04 2.19
C LEU A 698 32.51 26.88 2.83
N LYS A 699 33.55 26.35 2.16
CA LYS A 699 34.42 25.30 2.74
C LYS A 699 35.04 25.77 4.06
N ALA A 700 35.47 27.03 4.15
CA ALA A 700 36.00 27.61 5.37
C ALA A 700 34.99 27.72 6.54
N ARG A 701 33.68 27.56 6.28
CA ARG A 701 32.63 27.54 7.32
C ARG A 701 32.39 26.16 7.93
N ILE A 702 32.97 25.10 7.34
CA ILE A 702 32.94 23.74 7.90
C ILE A 702 33.74 23.76 9.21
N PRO A 703 33.22 23.18 10.31
CA PRO A 703 33.92 23.16 11.59
C PRO A 703 35.32 22.55 11.50
N GLU A 704 36.30 23.19 12.14
CA GLU A 704 37.65 22.63 12.31
C GLU A 704 37.53 21.32 13.12
N GLY A 705 37.88 20.19 12.50
CA GLY A 705 37.74 18.84 13.09
C GLY A 705 36.54 18.01 12.62
N TRP A 706 35.75 18.48 11.65
CA TRP A 706 34.61 17.71 11.09
C TRP A 706 35.02 16.31 10.60
N GLU A 707 36.13 16.21 9.88
CA GLU A 707 36.62 14.94 9.31
C GLU A 707 36.86 13.90 10.42
N GLU A 708 37.55 14.29 11.50
CA GLU A 708 37.79 13.41 12.66
C GLU A 708 36.49 12.99 13.37
N VAL A 709 35.55 13.93 13.53
CA VAL A 709 34.23 13.66 14.15
C VAL A 709 33.40 12.72 13.27
N HIS A 710 33.41 12.93 11.95
CA HIS A 710 32.71 12.09 10.98
C HIS A 710 33.29 10.68 10.93
N ASP A 711 34.61 10.56 10.85
CA ASP A 711 35.30 9.27 10.83
C ASP A 711 35.06 8.49 12.12
N THR A 712 35.12 9.16 13.28
CA THR A 712 34.82 8.53 14.57
C THR A 712 33.38 7.99 14.62
N PHE A 713 32.42 8.76 14.13
CA PHE A 713 31.03 8.32 14.08
C PHE A 713 30.82 7.19 13.06
N ALA A 714 31.47 7.26 11.90
CA ALA A 714 31.42 6.24 10.86
C ALA A 714 32.03 4.90 11.34
N GLU A 715 33.07 4.94 12.19
CA GLU A 715 33.60 3.73 12.83
C GLU A 715 32.59 3.08 13.78
N LEU A 716 31.85 3.89 14.56
CA LEU A 716 30.80 3.39 15.46
C LEU A 716 29.64 2.74 14.69
N THR A 717 29.13 3.39 13.64
CA THR A 717 28.05 2.83 12.82
C THR A 717 28.51 1.58 12.06
N LYS A 718 29.73 1.58 11.53
CA LYS A 718 30.32 0.40 10.89
C LYS A 718 30.49 -0.76 11.86
N ALA A 719 30.84 -0.50 13.11
CA ALA A 719 30.91 -1.52 14.15
C ALA A 719 29.52 -2.12 14.43
N GLU A 720 28.49 -1.27 14.56
CA GLU A 720 27.10 -1.70 14.73
C GLU A 720 26.63 -2.55 13.54
N ASP A 721 26.84 -2.09 12.30
CA ASP A 721 26.44 -2.81 11.09
C ASP A 721 27.15 -4.16 10.95
N ASN A 722 28.45 -4.21 11.28
CA ASN A 722 29.20 -5.46 11.30
C ASN A 722 28.64 -6.42 12.34
N ALA A 723 28.31 -5.94 13.54
CA ALA A 723 27.70 -6.76 14.59
C ALA A 723 26.33 -7.29 14.15
N ARG A 724 25.47 -6.45 13.54
CA ARG A 724 24.17 -6.86 12.98
C ARG A 724 24.31 -7.90 11.86
N ASN A 725 25.24 -7.70 10.93
CA ASN A 725 25.46 -8.64 9.82
C ASN A 725 26.00 -10.00 10.31
N LEU A 726 26.95 -9.98 11.26
CA LEU A 726 27.45 -11.20 11.88
C LEU A 726 26.38 -11.90 12.70
N TYR A 727 25.58 -11.16 13.47
CA TYR A 727 24.44 -11.72 14.19
C TYR A 727 23.49 -12.44 13.22
N ARG A 728 23.04 -11.76 12.16
CA ARG A 728 22.10 -12.32 11.18
C ARG A 728 22.60 -13.63 10.58
N ARG A 729 23.86 -13.66 10.12
CA ARG A 729 24.47 -14.85 9.54
C ARG A 729 24.54 -16.00 10.55
N ASN A 730 25.00 -15.71 11.76
CA ASN A 730 25.16 -16.74 12.78
C ASN A 730 23.81 -17.21 13.34
N ALA A 731 22.80 -16.35 13.43
CA ALA A 731 21.45 -16.73 13.84
C ALA A 731 20.80 -17.65 12.78
N ASP A 732 20.97 -17.34 11.49
CA ASP A 732 20.50 -18.18 10.39
C ASP A 732 21.18 -19.57 10.46
N ASN A 733 22.52 -19.61 10.58
CA ASN A 733 23.29 -20.85 10.67
C ASN A 733 23.00 -21.66 11.95
N ALA A 734 22.74 -20.99 13.08
CA ALA A 734 22.42 -21.64 14.34
C ALA A 734 21.14 -22.48 14.28
N TYR A 735 20.25 -22.12 13.36
CA TYR A 735 18.97 -22.78 13.15
C TYR A 735 19.00 -23.74 11.95
N SER A 736 19.52 -23.31 10.79
CA SER A 736 19.36 -24.04 9.53
C SER A 736 19.95 -25.45 9.57
N GLY A 737 21.20 -25.59 9.99
CA GLY A 737 21.88 -26.90 10.03
C GLY A 737 21.21 -27.88 11.00
N PRO A 738 21.01 -27.50 12.28
CA PRO A 738 20.29 -28.34 13.23
C PRO A 738 18.84 -28.65 12.85
N ALA A 739 18.16 -27.75 12.12
CA ALA A 739 16.82 -28.00 11.61
C ALA A 739 16.82 -29.02 10.44
N GLU A 740 17.83 -28.98 9.56
CA GLU A 740 18.03 -29.97 8.51
C GLU A 740 18.28 -31.36 9.10
N VAL A 741 19.19 -31.45 10.08
CA VAL A 741 19.44 -32.72 10.80
C VAL A 741 18.19 -33.23 11.51
N LEU A 742 17.39 -32.34 12.11
CA LEU A 742 16.10 -32.72 12.71
C LEU A 742 15.14 -33.29 11.67
N ALA A 743 15.00 -32.64 10.51
CA ALA A 743 14.13 -33.11 9.43
C ALA A 743 14.54 -34.51 8.94
N ILE A 744 15.84 -34.73 8.74
CA ILE A 744 16.39 -36.05 8.37
C ILE A 744 16.05 -37.11 9.42
N LEU A 745 16.18 -36.79 10.72
CA LEU A 745 15.87 -37.72 11.80
C LEU A 745 14.35 -38.00 11.90
N GLU A 746 13.51 -36.99 11.71
CA GLU A 746 12.04 -37.12 11.68
C GLU A 746 11.55 -38.01 10.53
N ASP A 747 12.20 -37.92 9.38
CA ASP A 747 11.88 -38.71 8.18
C ASP A 747 12.45 -40.12 8.17
N THR A 748 13.14 -40.54 9.25
CA THR A 748 13.65 -41.92 9.40
C THR A 748 12.60 -43.02 9.14
N PRO A 749 11.33 -42.90 9.59
CA PRO A 749 10.30 -43.88 9.26
C PRO A 749 9.98 -43.93 7.76
N ALA A 750 9.88 -42.77 7.10
CA ALA A 750 9.64 -42.70 5.65
C ALA A 750 10.82 -43.29 4.87
N PHE A 751 12.05 -43.06 5.35
CA PHE A 751 13.25 -43.68 4.80
C PHE A 751 13.19 -45.22 4.90
N TYR A 752 12.71 -45.78 6.00
CA TYR A 752 12.56 -47.24 6.14
C TYR A 752 11.50 -47.83 5.21
N ASP A 753 10.45 -47.09 4.88
CA ASP A 753 9.41 -47.51 3.96
C ASP A 753 9.91 -47.64 2.50
N LEU A 754 11.07 -47.03 2.17
CA LEU A 754 11.73 -47.17 0.87
C LEU A 754 12.31 -48.57 0.62
N GLU A 755 12.47 -49.41 1.65
CA GLU A 755 13.07 -50.75 1.50
C GLU A 755 12.30 -51.64 0.52
N GLY A 756 10.97 -51.59 0.53
CA GLY A 756 10.13 -52.36 -0.40
C GLY A 756 10.34 -51.92 -1.86
N PRO A 757 10.03 -50.65 -2.19
CA PRO A 757 10.25 -50.09 -3.53
C PRO A 757 11.67 -50.27 -4.05
N LEU A 758 12.68 -50.05 -3.21
CA LEU A 758 14.09 -50.19 -3.61
C LEU A 758 14.46 -51.64 -3.93
N ASN A 759 13.91 -52.62 -3.23
CA ASN A 759 14.12 -54.04 -3.55
C ASN A 759 13.41 -54.47 -4.84
N ASP A 760 12.27 -53.85 -5.16
CA ASP A 760 11.51 -54.15 -6.37
C ASP A 760 12.24 -53.68 -7.64
N VAL A 761 13.07 -52.64 -7.55
CA VAL A 761 13.93 -52.14 -8.65
C VAL A 761 14.83 -53.24 -9.21
N ARG A 762 15.36 -54.15 -8.38
CA ARG A 762 16.20 -55.26 -8.85
C ARG A 762 15.53 -56.09 -9.94
N ASN A 763 14.23 -56.34 -9.79
CA ASN A 763 13.45 -57.09 -10.78
C ASN A 763 13.25 -56.30 -12.07
N LEU A 764 13.13 -54.97 -11.99
CA LEU A 764 13.00 -54.07 -13.13
C LEU A 764 14.30 -54.02 -13.95
N ILE A 765 15.46 -53.98 -13.27
CA ILE A 765 16.78 -54.01 -13.94
C ILE A 765 17.04 -55.38 -14.58
N GLU A 766 16.76 -56.48 -13.88
CA GLU A 766 17.04 -57.83 -14.37
C GLU A 766 16.08 -58.30 -15.49
N ASN A 767 14.81 -57.89 -15.47
CA ASN A 767 13.77 -58.40 -16.37
C ASN A 767 13.09 -57.37 -17.29
N GLY A 768 13.45 -56.09 -17.18
CA GLY A 768 12.82 -54.97 -17.90
C GLY A 768 13.12 -54.90 -19.40
N GLN A 769 12.23 -54.20 -20.11
CA GLN A 769 12.21 -53.87 -21.53
C GLN A 769 12.32 -52.34 -21.75
N GLY A 770 13.49 -51.75 -21.45
CA GLY A 770 13.85 -50.39 -21.89
C GLY A 770 13.07 -49.26 -21.21
N GLU A 771 12.67 -48.24 -21.99
CA GLU A 771 12.14 -46.93 -21.54
C GLU A 771 10.98 -47.02 -20.52
N ALA A 772 10.11 -48.04 -20.60
CA ALA A 772 9.00 -48.22 -19.66
C ALA A 772 9.43 -48.57 -18.23
N ASP A 773 10.52 -49.34 -18.07
CA ASP A 773 11.05 -49.69 -16.74
C ASP A 773 11.95 -48.56 -16.19
N ALA A 774 12.58 -47.77 -17.07
CA ALA A 774 13.28 -46.55 -16.65
C ALA A 774 12.30 -45.52 -16.05
N ASP A 775 11.07 -45.42 -16.59
CA ASP A 775 10.00 -44.62 -16.01
C ASP A 775 9.51 -45.16 -14.65
N GLU A 776 9.46 -46.48 -14.45
CA GLU A 776 9.12 -47.07 -13.14
C GLU A 776 10.24 -46.86 -12.10
N ILE A 777 11.51 -46.97 -12.49
CA ILE A 777 12.65 -46.64 -11.63
C ILE A 777 12.65 -45.15 -11.29
N LYS A 778 12.23 -44.28 -12.22
CA LYS A 778 12.08 -42.86 -11.97
C LYS A 778 11.01 -42.56 -10.91
N LEU A 779 9.92 -43.32 -10.86
CA LEU A 779 8.92 -43.16 -9.80
C LEU A 779 9.53 -43.50 -8.43
N VAL A 780 10.39 -44.52 -8.34
CA VAL A 780 11.13 -44.85 -7.11
C VAL A 780 12.17 -43.78 -6.79
N GLU A 781 12.86 -43.23 -7.80
CA GLU A 781 13.77 -42.07 -7.64
C GLU A 781 13.03 -40.85 -7.05
N ASP A 782 11.84 -40.54 -7.57
CA ASP A 782 11.01 -39.44 -7.10
C ASP A 782 10.55 -39.70 -5.65
N MET A 783 10.13 -40.93 -5.31
CA MET A 783 9.78 -41.32 -3.93
C MET A 783 10.96 -41.19 -2.95
N ILE A 784 12.18 -41.52 -3.38
CA ILE A 784 13.39 -41.34 -2.56
C ILE A 784 13.73 -39.85 -2.46
N GLY A 785 13.51 -39.08 -3.53
CA GLY A 785 13.70 -37.64 -3.56
C GLY A 785 12.76 -36.85 -2.64
N ASP A 786 11.63 -37.44 -2.27
CA ASP A 786 10.68 -36.86 -1.31
C ASP A 786 11.08 -37.12 0.17
N VAL A 787 12.13 -37.93 0.43
CA VAL A 787 12.61 -38.24 1.79
C VAL A 787 13.85 -37.43 2.14
N GLU A 788 13.80 -36.69 3.26
CA GLU A 788 14.90 -35.82 3.68
C GLU A 788 16.19 -36.60 3.98
N GLY A 789 17.31 -36.12 3.43
CA GLY A 789 18.65 -36.72 3.57
C GLY A 789 18.88 -37.99 2.73
N ALA A 790 17.97 -38.37 1.82
CA ALA A 790 18.12 -39.56 0.96
C ALA A 790 18.80 -39.25 -0.40
N GLY A 791 19.43 -38.08 -0.54
CA GLY A 791 20.00 -37.58 -1.79
C GLY A 791 21.08 -38.49 -2.39
N ASP A 792 21.94 -39.09 -1.57
CA ASP A 792 22.99 -40.00 -2.05
C ASP A 792 22.41 -41.28 -2.64
N VAL A 793 21.39 -41.86 -1.97
CA VAL A 793 20.65 -43.03 -2.46
C VAL A 793 19.94 -42.71 -3.77
N ARG A 794 19.30 -41.53 -3.85
CA ARG A 794 18.66 -41.05 -5.08
C ARG A 794 19.68 -40.88 -6.21
N SER A 795 20.83 -40.27 -5.93
CA SER A 795 21.87 -40.02 -6.93
C SER A 795 22.44 -41.32 -7.49
N ALA A 796 22.72 -42.30 -6.63
CA ALA A 796 23.17 -43.63 -7.05
C ALA A 796 22.09 -44.36 -7.88
N LEU A 797 20.82 -44.30 -7.46
CA LEU A 797 19.71 -44.88 -8.23
C LEU A 797 19.48 -44.18 -9.58
N ALA A 798 19.68 -42.87 -9.65
CA ALA A 798 19.58 -42.11 -10.88
C ALA A 798 20.69 -42.48 -11.88
N SER A 799 21.88 -42.87 -11.42
CA SER A 799 22.92 -43.44 -12.27
C SER A 799 22.48 -44.79 -12.83
N ALA A 800 21.97 -45.70 -11.99
CA ALA A 800 21.43 -46.99 -12.43
C ALA A 800 20.27 -46.84 -13.45
N ARG A 801 19.42 -45.82 -13.29
CA ARG A 801 18.35 -45.50 -14.25
C ARG A 801 18.89 -45.08 -15.62
N ARG A 802 19.94 -44.26 -15.67
CA ARG A 802 20.51 -43.73 -16.93
C ARG A 802 21.04 -44.85 -17.81
N GLU A 803 21.64 -45.88 -17.23
CA GLU A 803 22.17 -47.06 -17.95
C GLU A 803 21.06 -47.92 -18.60
N ILE A 804 19.79 -47.70 -18.23
CA ILE A 804 18.61 -48.39 -18.78
C ILE A 804 17.83 -47.50 -19.78
N ASP A 805 18.06 -46.18 -19.75
CA ASP A 805 17.41 -45.13 -20.55
C ASP A 805 18.08 -44.94 -21.94
N GLU A 806 19.23 -45.60 -22.22
CA GLU A 806 19.95 -45.50 -23.49
C GLU A 806 19.43 -46.45 -24.61
N ASP A 807 19.72 -46.12 -25.89
CA ASP A 807 19.39 -46.95 -27.07
C ASP A 807 19.95 -48.40 -26.99
N GLU A 808 20.91 -48.64 -26.09
CA GLU A 808 21.52 -49.93 -25.76
C GLU A 808 21.60 -50.09 -24.22
N VAL A 809 20.88 -51.05 -23.64
CA VAL A 809 20.77 -51.25 -22.18
C VAL A 809 22.02 -51.95 -21.63
N ASP A 810 22.82 -51.26 -20.81
CA ASP A 810 23.95 -51.87 -20.08
C ASP A 810 23.50 -52.38 -18.71
N ARG A 811 23.07 -53.64 -18.68
CA ARG A 811 22.57 -54.29 -17.46
C ARG A 811 23.67 -54.56 -16.43
N GLU A 812 24.94 -54.66 -16.84
CA GLU A 812 26.03 -54.96 -15.91
C GLU A 812 26.35 -53.71 -15.10
N GLN A 813 26.47 -52.56 -15.76
CA GLN A 813 26.69 -51.27 -15.10
C GLN A 813 25.47 -50.82 -14.28
N ALA A 814 24.24 -50.99 -14.80
CA ALA A 814 23.02 -50.64 -14.06
C ALA A 814 22.87 -51.42 -12.74
N LEU A 815 23.32 -52.69 -12.70
CA LEU A 815 23.30 -53.49 -11.48
C LEU A 815 24.40 -53.07 -10.49
N GLU A 816 25.58 -52.66 -10.97
CA GLU A 816 26.65 -52.13 -10.13
C GLU A 816 26.22 -50.83 -9.42
N ASP A 817 25.66 -49.89 -10.18
CA ASP A 817 25.16 -48.61 -9.65
C ASP A 817 23.96 -48.81 -8.69
N TYR A 818 23.12 -49.82 -8.94
CA TYR A 818 22.03 -50.21 -8.03
C TYR A 818 22.54 -50.85 -6.73
N GLU A 819 23.61 -51.66 -6.80
CA GLU A 819 24.26 -52.21 -5.61
C GLU A 819 24.92 -51.10 -4.77
N GLU A 820 25.47 -50.06 -5.40
CA GLU A 820 25.94 -48.85 -4.72
C GLU A 820 24.79 -48.13 -4.00
N ALA A 821 23.63 -47.96 -4.66
CA ALA A 821 22.44 -47.37 -4.02
C ALA A 821 21.95 -48.19 -2.82
N LEU A 822 22.00 -49.52 -2.88
CA LEU A 822 21.67 -50.41 -1.76
C LEU A 822 22.69 -50.30 -0.62
N ALA A 823 23.98 -50.13 -0.94
CA ALA A 823 25.03 -49.93 0.05
C ALA A 823 24.84 -48.61 0.81
N GLU A 824 24.55 -47.53 0.09
CA GLU A 824 24.21 -46.23 0.68
C GLU A 824 22.93 -46.30 1.53
N TYR A 825 21.89 -46.97 1.04
CA TYR A 825 20.67 -47.19 1.81
C TYR A 825 20.93 -47.96 3.11
N ALA A 826 21.74 -49.02 3.06
CA ALA A 826 22.09 -49.82 4.23
C ALA A 826 22.94 -49.03 5.24
N ALA A 827 23.90 -48.23 4.77
CA ALA A 827 24.70 -47.34 5.60
C ALA A 827 23.82 -46.30 6.29
N GLN A 828 22.92 -45.66 5.54
CA GLN A 828 21.97 -44.70 6.09
C GLN A 828 21.01 -45.30 7.10
N LYS A 829 20.46 -46.48 6.80
CA LYS A 829 19.57 -47.21 7.69
C LYS A 829 20.23 -47.53 9.03
N GLN A 830 21.52 -47.88 9.01
CA GLN A 830 22.28 -48.20 10.22
C GLN A 830 22.49 -46.98 11.10
N TRP A 831 23.06 -45.88 10.57
CA TRP A 831 23.34 -44.72 11.41
C TRP A 831 22.05 -44.03 11.87
N ARG A 832 20.99 -43.98 11.04
CA ARG A 832 19.69 -43.42 11.46
C ARG A 832 19.08 -44.19 12.65
N ALA A 833 19.29 -45.51 12.72
CA ALA A 833 18.84 -46.32 13.86
C ALA A 833 19.62 -46.00 15.14
N GLU A 834 20.92 -45.73 15.03
CA GLU A 834 21.79 -45.34 16.15
C GLU A 834 21.50 -43.90 16.61
N ALA A 835 21.21 -43.00 15.67
CA ALA A 835 20.91 -41.59 15.92
C ALA A 835 19.46 -41.32 16.38
N ALA A 836 18.55 -42.29 16.30
CA ALA A 836 17.15 -42.12 16.71
C ALA A 836 16.96 -41.63 18.16
N ALA A 837 17.92 -41.90 19.06
CA ALA A 837 17.90 -41.42 20.44
C ALA A 837 18.25 -39.92 20.57
N LEU A 838 18.83 -39.30 19.54
CA LEU A 838 19.20 -37.88 19.51
C LEU A 838 18.03 -36.99 19.12
N GLU A 839 17.07 -37.49 18.33
CA GLU A 839 15.93 -36.75 17.79
C GLU A 839 15.22 -35.87 18.85
N PRO A 840 14.83 -36.38 20.05
CA PRO A 840 14.13 -35.56 21.04
C PRO A 840 14.98 -34.40 21.57
N ASN A 841 16.30 -34.58 21.64
CA ASN A 841 17.21 -33.55 22.10
C ASN A 841 17.40 -32.49 21.00
N VAL A 842 17.65 -32.92 19.75
CA VAL A 842 17.78 -32.01 18.61
C VAL A 842 16.50 -31.19 18.43
N ARG A 843 15.33 -31.82 18.55
CA ARG A 843 14.02 -31.14 18.59
C ARG A 843 13.97 -30.08 19.68
N ALA A 844 14.34 -30.43 20.92
CA ALA A 844 14.31 -29.49 22.03
C ALA A 844 15.25 -28.28 21.82
N TYR A 845 16.38 -28.48 21.13
CA TYR A 845 17.26 -27.40 20.71
C TYR A 845 16.57 -26.48 19.69
N VAL A 846 16.11 -27.06 18.57
CA VAL A 846 15.47 -26.31 17.47
C VAL A 846 14.25 -25.54 17.98
N GLU A 847 13.32 -26.17 18.69
CA GLU A 847 12.14 -25.53 19.29
C GLU A 847 12.53 -24.45 20.33
N GLY A 848 13.61 -24.67 21.06
CA GLY A 848 14.11 -23.74 22.09
C GLY A 848 14.65 -22.43 21.51
N ILE A 849 15.21 -22.47 20.29
CA ILE A 849 15.77 -21.29 19.61
C ILE A 849 14.87 -20.74 18.49
N GLU A 850 13.88 -21.50 18.02
CA GLU A 850 12.96 -21.15 16.93
C GLU A 850 12.34 -19.76 17.11
N GLY A 851 11.85 -19.48 18.33
CA GLY A 851 11.21 -18.22 18.68
C GLY A 851 12.15 -17.03 18.88
N THR A 852 13.47 -17.19 18.70
CA THR A 852 14.50 -16.16 18.88
C THR A 852 15.50 -16.13 17.72
N LEU A 853 16.53 -16.98 17.72
CA LEU A 853 17.55 -17.04 16.68
C LEU A 853 16.98 -17.59 15.37
N GLY A 854 16.02 -18.51 15.44
CA GLY A 854 15.42 -19.16 14.27
C GLY A 854 14.35 -18.36 13.53
N ILE A 855 13.93 -17.18 14.02
CA ILE A 855 12.76 -16.48 13.45
C ILE A 855 12.93 -16.16 11.96
N ARG A 856 14.16 -15.79 11.55
CA ARG A 856 14.47 -15.42 10.17
C ARG A 856 14.34 -16.58 9.18
N SER A 857 14.48 -17.80 9.65
CA SER A 857 14.38 -19.03 8.85
C SER A 857 12.96 -19.59 8.78
N GLN A 858 12.00 -18.99 9.50
CA GLN A 858 10.60 -19.38 9.42
C GLN A 858 9.98 -18.91 8.10
N ASP A 859 9.06 -19.69 7.53
CA ASP A 859 8.31 -19.28 6.34
C ASP A 859 7.45 -18.03 6.59
N ARG A 860 6.89 -17.95 7.80
CA ARG A 860 5.97 -16.89 8.22
C ARG A 860 6.12 -16.58 9.70
N PHE A 861 5.82 -15.34 10.06
CA PHE A 861 5.70 -14.98 11.46
C PHE A 861 4.56 -15.72 12.16
N THR A 862 4.81 -16.13 13.40
CA THR A 862 3.73 -16.43 14.34
C THR A 862 2.86 -15.19 14.55
N ARG A 863 1.60 -15.39 14.94
CA ARG A 863 0.66 -14.29 15.19
C ARG A 863 1.21 -13.25 16.17
N GLU A 864 1.97 -13.68 17.17
CA GLU A 864 2.56 -12.79 18.16
C GLU A 864 3.69 -11.94 17.55
N GLN A 865 4.63 -12.56 16.84
CA GLN A 865 5.71 -11.86 16.15
C GLN A 865 5.16 -10.87 15.11
N ALA A 866 4.16 -11.28 14.32
CA ALA A 866 3.53 -10.43 13.32
C ALA A 866 2.90 -9.16 13.93
N LEU A 867 2.25 -9.28 15.09
CA LEU A 867 1.67 -8.13 15.81
C LEU A 867 2.75 -7.21 16.38
N ALA A 868 3.86 -7.77 16.88
CA ALA A 868 5.01 -6.99 17.32
C ALA A 868 5.63 -6.21 16.15
N MET A 869 5.87 -6.88 15.01
CA MET A 869 6.41 -6.26 13.79
C MET A 869 5.50 -5.16 13.26
N ALA A 870 4.19 -5.39 13.24
CA ALA A 870 3.20 -4.38 12.84
C ALA A 870 3.24 -3.15 13.75
N SER A 871 3.40 -3.35 15.07
CA SER A 871 3.47 -2.23 16.01
C SER A 871 4.75 -1.40 15.88
N CYS A 872 5.87 -2.05 15.60
CA CYS A 872 7.17 -1.41 15.41
C CYS A 872 7.23 -0.63 14.09
N THR A 873 6.85 -1.27 12.98
CA THR A 873 6.86 -0.67 11.63
C THR A 873 5.82 0.44 11.45
N ALA A 874 4.80 0.52 12.32
CA ALA A 874 3.80 1.58 12.28
C ALA A 874 4.35 2.98 12.67
N ARG A 875 5.54 3.05 13.28
CA ARG A 875 6.20 4.29 13.68
C ARG A 875 7.22 4.71 12.61
N HIS A 876 7.32 6.01 12.36
CA HIS A 876 8.39 6.52 11.50
C HIS A 876 9.71 6.48 12.27
N ARG A 877 10.76 5.93 11.65
CA ARG A 877 12.13 5.87 12.19
C ARG A 877 13.02 6.79 11.38
N ASP A 878 13.70 7.70 12.04
CA ASP A 878 14.65 8.60 11.41
C ASP A 878 15.86 7.80 10.90
N VAL A 879 16.14 7.91 9.61
CA VAL A 879 17.28 7.23 8.95
C VAL A 879 18.32 8.23 8.42
N SER A 880 18.19 9.52 8.76
CA SER A 880 19.05 10.61 8.25
C SER A 880 20.52 10.47 8.60
N LEU A 881 20.90 9.67 9.60
CA LEU A 881 22.31 9.46 9.93
C LEU A 881 23.07 8.63 8.87
N ASN A 882 22.33 7.94 8.00
CA ASN A 882 22.88 7.13 6.91
C ASN A 882 23.02 7.91 5.59
N PHE A 883 22.67 9.20 5.58
CA PHE A 883 22.70 10.13 4.45
C PHE A 883 23.43 11.41 4.89
#